data_AF-A0A7C5HXW1-F1
#
_entry.id   AF-A0A7C5HXW1-F1
#
_cell.length_a   1.000
_cell.length_b   1.000
_cell.length_c   1.000
_cell.angle_alpha   90.00
_cell.angle_beta   90.00
_cell.angle_gamma   90.00
#
_symmetry.space_group_name_H-M   'P 1'
#
loop_
_entity.id
_entity.type
_entity.pdbx_description
1 polymer ?
#
loop_
_entity_poly.entity_id
_entity_poly.type
_entity_poly.pdbx_seq_one_letter_code
_entity_poly.pdbx_strand_id
1 'polypeptide(L)'
;NDNTGATFELDTEHFIQGTASMKILPSGSAPETKVALNIPEDMLKDWANAEEVVLNLYIPEAAKLPPSMFFMGMADLSDGWAWVDGVFSETKTVPGWNQIVFALSDNMKKVKEGGKYTIYLAFATLDESGNKVPLTEPFNIDGLFIPVKEEVVRNYIWSMDTPEELATFDNDNTGANFELSEDFVVQGTASMKVTPSGEAPETKVAMPIPEDMVELWSRSNKITMNLYIPEGTKLIPTMFFFGMADLTEDWAWVGGVFSNDEVKIGWNQISFELAGSMKEIKPGNKYKVYLAFAGFDAEKNKIPLTEPFYIDGFYVETMKVLTFDDRMKMADPAIIKEIDDLLNLDDDALLEAVEKKAFYYFWNEANPENGLIKDRTRKDVPASIAAVGFGLTAIPVGIENGWISREEGYERVLTTLKTFAEGKVEGKNGFFYHFVDMNTGKRAWDCELSSIDTALLMAGVLFVKEYFAGTEVEKLADQLYRNVNWQWMLTDDGVLSMGWKPEGGFLGARWDSFNEGILAYILAIGSPTYPIPPESWDKIYRPVHDTYISLPQETLFVYQYPNIWVDFRNKEDKYANYFNNAEVATRYNWLFTFMKRFDYETYDVDIWGLSACDGPNGYKAYGASEDNHDGTIAPYASIASIVFTPDLSISAVRGMLEKYGPIIWGKYGFVSGFNADANWVSDEFVGIDVGDIILMLENYRSGLIWKYFMKNEYIQNSLKALGFVEKETDYAITPWYQKEFEKLMHAPAEKVAFAIKAEKPVTIDGDLAEWE
;
A
#
# COMPACT_ATOMS: atom_id res chain seq x y z
N ASN A 1 26.74 -0.95 -22.98
CA ASN A 1 26.36 -1.36 -24.35
C ASN A 1 26.17 -2.85 -24.29
N ASP A 2 24.95 -3.33 -24.50
CA ASP A 2 24.60 -4.76 -24.47
C ASP A 2 24.66 -5.37 -25.89
N ASN A 3 25.84 -5.26 -26.52
CA ASN A 3 26.16 -5.83 -27.85
C ASN A 3 25.32 -5.34 -29.04
N THR A 4 24.59 -4.21 -28.94
CA THR A 4 23.83 -3.64 -30.08
C THR A 4 24.64 -2.64 -30.92
N GLY A 5 25.89 -2.37 -30.52
CA GLY A 5 26.77 -1.41 -31.20
C GLY A 5 26.42 0.05 -30.91
N ALA A 6 25.52 0.32 -29.96
CA ALA A 6 25.20 1.68 -29.54
C ALA A 6 26.38 2.31 -28.79
N THR A 7 26.58 3.61 -28.99
CA THR A 7 27.55 4.41 -28.24
C THR A 7 26.84 5.44 -27.39
N PHE A 8 27.49 5.92 -26.34
CA PHE A 8 26.90 6.83 -25.37
C PHE A 8 27.82 8.02 -25.17
N GLU A 9 27.24 9.20 -25.13
CA GLU A 9 27.92 10.46 -24.88
C GLU A 9 27.20 11.21 -23.76
N LEU A 10 27.95 12.02 -23.01
CA LEU A 10 27.34 12.97 -22.08
C LEU A 10 26.80 14.15 -22.88
N ASP A 11 25.55 14.51 -22.61
CA ASP A 11 24.90 15.68 -23.22
C ASP A 11 24.52 16.66 -22.12
N THR A 12 25.20 17.79 -22.12
CA THR A 12 25.02 18.90 -21.17
C THR A 12 23.99 19.92 -21.64
N GLU A 13 23.39 19.72 -22.81
CA GLU A 13 22.38 20.63 -23.39
C GLU A 13 20.96 20.14 -23.11
N HIS A 14 20.74 18.82 -23.04
CA HIS A 14 19.41 18.22 -22.87
C HIS A 14 19.39 17.30 -21.65
N PHE A 15 19.07 17.79 -20.45
CA PHE A 15 18.92 16.99 -19.23
C PHE A 15 17.82 17.54 -18.31
N ILE A 16 17.21 16.68 -17.48
CA ILE A 16 16.24 16.97 -16.42
C ILE A 16 16.90 16.97 -15.05
N GLN A 17 17.82 16.04 -14.78
CA GLN A 17 18.44 15.84 -13.47
C GLN A 17 19.97 15.95 -13.55
N GLY A 18 20.60 16.54 -12.53
CA GLY A 18 22.06 16.62 -12.42
C GLY A 18 22.71 17.69 -13.32
N THR A 19 23.73 17.32 -14.10
CA THR A 19 24.51 18.24 -14.95
C THR A 19 24.58 17.82 -16.42
N ALA A 20 24.07 16.63 -16.75
CA ALA A 20 24.10 16.05 -18.09
C ALA A 20 23.17 14.84 -18.15
N SER A 21 22.64 14.56 -19.33
CA SER A 21 21.96 13.30 -19.64
C SER A 21 22.88 12.36 -20.42
N MET A 22 22.45 11.12 -20.58
CA MET A 22 23.12 10.18 -21.47
C MET A 22 22.49 10.25 -22.86
N LYS A 23 23.22 10.81 -23.82
CA LYS A 23 22.88 10.75 -25.25
C LYS A 23 23.24 9.38 -25.79
N ILE A 24 22.24 8.71 -26.33
CA ILE A 24 22.36 7.41 -26.95
C ILE A 24 22.48 7.61 -28.45
N LEU A 25 23.55 7.04 -29.02
CA LEU A 25 23.82 7.00 -30.44
C LEU A 25 23.59 5.56 -30.93
N PRO A 26 22.43 5.27 -31.56
CA PRO A 26 22.15 3.98 -32.14
C PRO A 26 23.17 3.57 -33.20
N SER A 27 23.37 2.26 -33.38
CA SER A 27 24.27 1.74 -34.43
C SER A 27 23.71 1.91 -35.85
N GLY A 28 22.40 2.13 -35.99
CA GLY A 28 21.71 2.18 -37.28
C GLY A 28 21.48 0.82 -37.95
N SER A 29 22.01 -0.28 -37.39
CA SER A 29 21.91 -1.62 -37.98
C SER A 29 21.30 -2.67 -37.06
N ALA A 30 21.35 -2.48 -35.74
CA ALA A 30 20.76 -3.41 -34.79
C ALA A 30 19.22 -3.25 -34.77
N PRO A 31 18.45 -4.36 -34.69
CA PRO A 31 16.99 -4.30 -34.61
C PRO A 31 16.46 -3.51 -33.40
N GLU A 32 17.27 -3.37 -32.35
CA GLU A 32 16.96 -2.58 -31.16
C GLU A 32 18.24 -1.96 -30.60
N THR A 33 18.08 -0.85 -29.89
CA THR A 33 19.16 -0.17 -29.17
C THR A 33 19.06 -0.54 -27.70
N LYS A 34 20.15 -1.04 -27.09
CA LYS A 34 20.13 -1.46 -25.68
C LYS A 34 21.08 -0.70 -24.78
N VAL A 35 20.61 -0.48 -23.56
CA VAL A 35 21.35 0.13 -22.45
C VAL A 35 21.25 -0.80 -21.24
N ALA A 36 22.39 -1.07 -20.60
CA ALA A 36 22.42 -1.86 -19.36
C ALA A 36 22.87 -0.97 -18.22
N LEU A 37 22.13 -0.98 -17.11
CA LEU A 37 22.39 -0.17 -15.92
C LEU A 37 22.39 -1.07 -14.69
N ASN A 38 23.32 -0.86 -13.77
CA ASN A 38 23.31 -1.58 -12.50
C ASN A 38 22.39 -0.85 -11.53
N ILE A 39 21.60 -1.60 -10.77
CA ILE A 39 20.83 -1.05 -9.66
C ILE A 39 21.83 -0.80 -8.52
N PRO A 40 21.94 0.44 -8.00
CA PRO A 40 22.75 0.73 -6.83
C PRO A 40 22.31 -0.09 -5.62
N GLU A 41 23.25 -0.51 -4.79
CA GLU A 41 22.97 -1.38 -3.63
C GLU A 41 22.03 -0.71 -2.62
N ASP A 42 22.19 0.59 -2.41
CA ASP A 42 21.36 1.42 -1.53
C ASP A 42 19.91 1.59 -2.06
N MET A 43 19.69 1.41 -3.36
CA MET A 43 18.37 1.48 -3.99
C MET A 43 17.61 0.15 -3.96
N LEU A 44 18.23 -0.97 -3.57
CA LEU A 44 17.58 -2.28 -3.62
C LEU A 44 16.38 -2.38 -2.68
N LYS A 45 16.44 -1.70 -1.53
CA LYS A 45 15.32 -1.67 -0.58
C LYS A 45 14.10 -0.96 -1.18
N ASP A 46 14.33 0.19 -1.79
CA ASP A 46 13.26 0.97 -2.41
C ASP A 46 12.73 0.27 -3.67
N TRP A 47 13.61 -0.36 -4.45
CA TRP A 47 13.25 -1.16 -5.62
C TRP A 47 12.35 -2.34 -5.27
N ALA A 48 12.58 -3.02 -4.15
CA ALA A 48 11.73 -4.12 -3.69
C ALA A 48 10.27 -3.69 -3.45
N ASN A 49 10.08 -2.42 -3.10
CA ASN A 49 8.78 -1.82 -2.76
C ASN A 49 8.18 -1.00 -3.91
N ALA A 50 8.88 -0.88 -5.04
CA ALA A 50 8.43 -0.10 -6.18
C ALA A 50 7.38 -0.86 -6.98
N GLU A 51 6.23 -0.25 -7.23
CA GLU A 51 5.25 -0.79 -8.19
C GLU A 51 5.61 -0.44 -9.64
N GLU A 52 6.29 0.69 -9.83
CA GLU A 52 6.74 1.14 -11.14
C GLU A 52 8.08 1.86 -11.07
N VAL A 53 8.78 1.90 -12.20
CA VAL A 53 10.01 2.67 -12.40
C VAL A 53 9.83 3.54 -13.62
N VAL A 54 10.23 4.80 -13.51
CA VAL A 54 10.05 5.82 -14.55
C VAL A 54 11.41 6.22 -15.12
N LEU A 55 11.50 6.23 -16.44
CA LEU A 55 12.66 6.71 -17.20
C LEU A 55 12.30 8.01 -17.90
N ASN A 56 13.09 9.08 -17.74
CA ASN A 56 12.91 10.23 -18.63
C ASN A 56 13.66 10.01 -19.96
N LEU A 57 12.96 10.27 -21.05
CA LEU A 57 13.43 10.08 -22.42
C LEU A 57 13.20 11.36 -23.23
N TYR A 58 14.26 11.92 -23.81
CA TYR A 58 14.17 13.05 -24.73
C TYR A 58 14.24 12.58 -26.18
N ILE A 59 13.26 13.01 -26.97
CA ILE A 59 13.20 12.78 -28.42
C ILE A 59 13.40 14.12 -29.14
N PRO A 60 14.48 14.28 -29.93
CA PRO A 60 14.69 15.52 -30.68
C PRO A 60 13.54 15.81 -31.66
N GLU A 61 13.16 17.08 -31.82
CA GLU A 61 12.07 17.49 -32.73
C GLU A 61 12.31 17.07 -34.20
N ALA A 62 13.56 16.94 -34.60
CA ALA A 62 13.94 16.54 -35.95
C ALA A 62 13.94 15.01 -36.17
N ALA A 63 13.67 14.20 -35.15
CA ALA A 63 13.70 12.74 -35.24
C ALA A 63 12.56 12.23 -36.15
N LYS A 64 12.93 11.54 -37.22
CA LYS A 64 12.00 10.94 -38.19
C LYS A 64 11.56 9.54 -37.79
N LEU A 65 12.39 8.84 -37.03
CA LEU A 65 12.14 7.48 -36.56
C LEU A 65 12.40 7.40 -35.04
N PRO A 66 11.55 8.05 -34.22
CA PRO A 66 11.72 8.04 -32.77
C PRO A 66 11.42 6.65 -32.19
N PRO A 67 12.05 6.28 -31.06
CA PRO A 67 11.71 5.05 -30.35
C PRO A 67 10.24 5.10 -29.91
N SER A 68 9.53 3.99 -30.16
CA SER A 68 8.10 3.83 -29.86
C SER A 68 7.76 2.51 -29.17
N MET A 69 8.75 1.64 -28.98
CA MET A 69 8.67 0.41 -28.20
C MET A 69 9.76 0.44 -27.13
N PHE A 70 9.34 0.23 -25.88
CA PHE A 70 10.22 0.25 -24.71
C PHE A 70 10.04 -1.02 -23.91
N PHE A 71 11.17 -1.66 -23.60
CA PHE A 71 11.21 -2.85 -22.77
C PHE A 71 12.29 -2.71 -21.70
N MET A 72 12.00 -3.16 -20.49
CA MET A 72 12.95 -3.23 -19.39
C MET A 72 13.05 -4.66 -18.89
N GLY A 73 14.21 -5.26 -19.07
CA GLY A 73 14.59 -6.55 -18.51
C GLY A 73 15.42 -6.42 -17.25
N MET A 74 15.51 -7.49 -16.46
CA MET A 74 16.34 -7.52 -15.26
C MET A 74 17.03 -8.88 -15.10
N ALA A 75 18.28 -8.86 -14.64
CA ALA A 75 19.05 -10.04 -14.30
C ALA A 75 19.72 -9.90 -12.93
N ASP A 76 19.81 -11.02 -12.20
CA ASP A 76 20.62 -11.18 -11.00
C ASP A 76 22.05 -11.56 -11.44
N LEU A 77 23.04 -10.84 -10.93
CA LEU A 77 24.46 -11.03 -11.19
C LEU A 77 25.23 -11.42 -9.91
N SER A 78 24.53 -11.69 -8.81
CA SER A 78 25.14 -12.00 -7.51
C SER A 78 26.00 -13.26 -7.59
N ASP A 79 25.50 -14.30 -8.27
CA ASP A 79 26.16 -15.60 -8.45
C ASP A 79 26.31 -15.97 -9.94
N GLY A 80 26.71 -14.99 -10.75
CA GLY A 80 26.72 -15.09 -12.22
C GLY A 80 25.40 -14.62 -12.84
N TRP A 81 25.33 -14.56 -14.16
CA TRP A 81 24.17 -13.99 -14.87
C TRP A 81 22.97 -14.93 -14.84
N ALA A 82 21.87 -14.50 -14.22
CA ALA A 82 20.59 -15.19 -14.20
C ALA A 82 19.46 -14.22 -14.57
N TRP A 83 18.67 -14.55 -15.59
CA TRP A 83 17.50 -13.75 -15.96
C TRP A 83 16.45 -13.77 -14.84
N VAL A 84 15.95 -12.59 -14.48
CA VAL A 84 14.87 -12.43 -13.50
C VAL A 84 13.52 -12.35 -14.23
N ASP A 85 13.28 -11.26 -14.96
CA ASP A 85 12.05 -11.05 -15.74
C ASP A 85 12.17 -9.82 -16.66
N GLY A 86 11.12 -9.47 -17.40
CA GLY A 86 11.04 -8.18 -18.07
C GLY A 86 9.63 -7.71 -18.43
N VAL A 87 9.49 -6.39 -18.61
CA VAL A 87 8.21 -5.69 -18.75
C VAL A 87 8.25 -4.69 -19.92
N PHE A 88 7.11 -4.51 -20.59
CA PHE A 88 6.93 -3.50 -21.63
C PHE A 88 6.26 -2.25 -21.07
N SER A 89 6.63 -1.08 -21.58
CA SER A 89 5.90 0.17 -21.30
C SER A 89 4.77 0.38 -22.31
N GLU A 90 3.62 0.89 -21.85
CA GLU A 90 2.52 1.34 -22.70
C GLU A 90 2.62 2.84 -23.07
N THR A 91 3.67 3.53 -22.61
CA THR A 91 3.84 4.97 -22.83
C THR A 91 3.93 5.31 -24.32
N LYS A 92 3.10 6.25 -24.76
CA LYS A 92 3.21 6.89 -26.08
C LYS A 92 4.07 8.14 -25.99
N THR A 93 4.96 8.33 -26.96
CA THR A 93 5.91 9.44 -26.93
C THR A 93 5.60 10.54 -27.95
N VAL A 94 6.08 11.74 -27.65
CA VAL A 94 6.06 12.93 -28.51
C VAL A 94 7.47 13.53 -28.57
N PRO A 95 7.78 14.40 -29.56
CA PRO A 95 8.99 15.20 -29.50
C PRO A 95 9.14 15.97 -28.19
N GLY A 96 10.35 16.07 -27.67
CA GLY A 96 10.65 16.60 -26.34
C GLY A 96 10.83 15.53 -25.28
N TRP A 97 10.71 15.92 -24.00
CA TRP A 97 10.83 15.01 -22.85
C TRP A 97 9.56 14.20 -22.63
N ASN A 98 9.76 12.92 -22.32
CA ASN A 98 8.71 11.94 -22.06
C ASN A 98 9.07 11.14 -20.80
N GLN A 99 8.07 10.68 -20.06
CA GLN A 99 8.23 9.75 -18.94
C GLN A 99 7.76 8.36 -19.34
N ILE A 100 8.72 7.46 -19.52
CA ILE A 100 8.46 6.06 -19.88
C ILE A 100 8.27 5.27 -18.59
N VAL A 101 7.06 4.75 -18.38
CA VAL A 101 6.68 4.07 -17.14
C VAL A 101 6.77 2.56 -17.34
N PHE A 102 7.48 1.87 -16.45
CA PHE A 102 7.60 0.41 -16.43
C PHE A 102 7.00 -0.11 -15.13
N ALA A 103 5.83 -0.73 -15.18
CA ALA A 103 5.26 -1.45 -14.04
C ALA A 103 6.11 -2.71 -13.78
N LEU A 104 6.64 -2.86 -12.56
CA LEU A 104 7.51 -3.99 -12.21
C LEU A 104 6.70 -5.28 -12.07
N SER A 105 7.24 -6.40 -12.55
CA SER A 105 6.65 -7.71 -12.24
C SER A 105 7.01 -8.15 -10.83
N ASP A 106 6.22 -9.04 -10.24
CA ASP A 106 6.49 -9.59 -8.90
C ASP A 106 7.87 -10.26 -8.79
N ASN A 107 8.41 -10.78 -9.90
CA ASN A 107 9.76 -11.36 -9.90
C ASN A 107 10.85 -10.28 -9.86
N MET A 108 10.64 -9.15 -10.53
CA MET A 108 11.57 -8.02 -10.53
C MET A 108 11.65 -7.31 -9.17
N LYS A 109 10.61 -7.45 -8.34
CA LYS A 109 10.55 -6.92 -6.96
C LYS A 109 11.30 -7.79 -5.93
N LYS A 110 11.56 -9.07 -6.23
CA LYS A 110 12.21 -10.03 -5.31
C LYS A 110 13.74 -9.91 -5.28
N VAL A 111 14.24 -8.70 -5.01
CA VAL A 111 15.67 -8.45 -4.82
C VAL A 111 16.14 -8.86 -3.43
N LYS A 112 17.39 -9.31 -3.32
CA LYS A 112 18.02 -9.70 -2.05
C LYS A 112 18.92 -8.59 -1.54
N GLU A 113 18.97 -8.43 -0.22
CA GLU A 113 19.94 -7.56 0.45
C GLU A 113 21.39 -7.99 0.09
N GLY A 114 22.22 -7.03 -0.32
CA GLY A 114 23.57 -7.28 -0.83
C GLY A 114 23.65 -7.94 -2.21
N GLY A 115 22.52 -8.14 -2.88
CA GLY A 115 22.46 -8.68 -4.25
C GLY A 115 22.99 -7.69 -5.29
N LYS A 116 23.34 -8.18 -6.47
CA LYS A 116 23.79 -7.36 -7.61
C LYS A 116 22.84 -7.56 -8.77
N TYR A 117 22.11 -6.51 -9.13
CA TYR A 117 21.12 -6.59 -10.19
C TYR A 117 21.44 -5.60 -11.31
N THR A 118 21.23 -6.04 -12.55
CA THR A 118 21.39 -5.21 -13.74
C THR A 118 20.08 -5.19 -14.51
N ILE A 119 19.64 -3.99 -14.89
CA ILE A 119 18.51 -3.80 -15.79
C ILE A 119 19.01 -3.60 -17.22
N TYR A 120 18.18 -4.04 -18.17
CA TYR A 120 18.44 -3.99 -19.61
C TYR A 120 17.29 -3.27 -20.28
N LEU A 121 17.50 -2.01 -20.65
CA LEU A 121 16.56 -1.20 -21.41
C LEU A 121 16.75 -1.48 -22.90
N ALA A 122 15.66 -1.72 -23.62
CA ALA A 122 15.63 -1.87 -25.07
C ALA A 122 14.67 -0.86 -25.70
N PHE A 123 15.17 -0.16 -26.71
CA PHE A 123 14.48 0.86 -27.47
C PHE A 123 14.39 0.43 -28.94
N ALA A 124 13.19 0.47 -29.51
CA ALA A 124 12.97 0.20 -30.93
C ALA A 124 11.82 1.03 -31.48
N THR A 125 11.71 1.08 -32.80
CA THR A 125 10.50 1.54 -33.51
C THR A 125 9.89 0.34 -34.21
N LEU A 126 8.56 0.26 -34.27
CA LEU A 126 7.85 -0.76 -35.04
C LEU A 126 7.36 -0.20 -36.38
N ASP A 127 7.49 -0.98 -37.44
CA ASP A 127 6.83 -0.69 -38.71
C ASP A 127 5.32 -1.02 -38.66
N GLU A 128 4.58 -0.70 -39.72
CA GLU A 128 3.13 -0.96 -39.83
C GLU A 128 2.76 -2.46 -39.73
N SER A 129 3.73 -3.36 -39.89
CA SER A 129 3.57 -4.81 -39.76
C SER A 129 4.01 -5.35 -38.40
N GLY A 130 4.42 -4.48 -37.47
CA GLY A 130 4.88 -4.84 -36.13
C GLY A 130 6.31 -5.36 -36.05
N ASN A 131 7.13 -5.19 -37.11
CA ASN A 131 8.54 -5.57 -37.07
C ASN A 131 9.40 -4.43 -36.53
N LYS A 132 10.48 -4.78 -35.82
CA LYS A 132 11.45 -3.79 -35.31
C LYS A 132 12.25 -3.17 -36.45
N VAL A 133 12.34 -1.85 -36.45
CA VAL A 133 13.16 -1.04 -37.36
C VAL A 133 14.35 -0.47 -36.59
N PRO A 134 15.60 -0.62 -37.10
CA PRO A 134 16.77 -0.03 -36.47
C PRO A 134 16.65 1.48 -36.29
N LEU A 135 16.86 1.96 -35.07
CA LEU A 135 16.99 3.38 -34.79
C LEU A 135 18.29 3.90 -35.40
N THR A 136 18.22 5.07 -36.04
CA THR A 136 19.38 5.73 -36.67
C THR A 136 19.70 7.11 -36.09
N GLU A 137 18.76 7.68 -35.34
CA GLU A 137 18.85 9.04 -34.83
C GLU A 137 19.13 9.03 -33.32
N PRO A 138 19.94 9.97 -32.81
CA PRO A 138 20.22 10.06 -31.39
C PRO A 138 18.98 10.44 -30.58
N PHE A 139 18.94 9.99 -29.34
CA PHE A 139 17.98 10.38 -28.32
C PHE A 139 18.67 10.38 -26.96
N ASN A 140 18.05 10.99 -25.94
CA ASN A 140 18.68 11.06 -24.62
C ASN A 140 17.82 10.35 -23.59
N ILE A 141 18.47 9.75 -22.60
CA ILE A 141 17.82 9.32 -21.36
C ILE A 141 18.41 10.05 -20.18
N ASP A 142 17.57 10.37 -19.21
CA ASP A 142 18.00 11.03 -17.99
C ASP A 142 17.13 10.65 -16.80
N GLY A 143 17.75 10.22 -15.71
CA GLY A 143 17.05 9.72 -14.54
C GLY A 143 16.27 8.42 -14.82
N LEU A 144 16.53 7.42 -14.00
CA LEU A 144 15.66 6.26 -13.85
C LEU A 144 15.33 6.15 -12.37
N PHE A 145 14.07 6.34 -12.01
CA PHE A 145 13.68 6.58 -10.62
C PHE A 145 12.37 5.88 -10.27
N ILE A 146 12.16 5.65 -8.98
CA ILE A 146 10.92 5.13 -8.42
C ILE A 146 10.07 6.35 -8.05
N PRO A 147 8.83 6.48 -8.56
CA PRO A 147 8.00 7.64 -8.25
C PRO A 147 7.49 7.55 -6.80
N VAL A 148 7.57 8.67 -6.08
CA VAL A 148 7.05 8.83 -4.72
C VAL A 148 5.95 9.91 -4.72
N LYS A 149 4.94 9.80 -3.86
CA LYS A 149 3.92 10.85 -3.70
C LYS A 149 4.53 12.06 -3.00
N GLU A 150 4.94 13.04 -3.79
CA GLU A 150 5.66 14.24 -3.32
C GLU A 150 4.87 15.50 -3.67
N GLU A 151 4.99 16.53 -2.82
CA GLU A 151 4.57 17.89 -3.14
C GLU A 151 5.79 18.71 -3.57
N VAL A 152 5.61 19.52 -4.62
CA VAL A 152 6.60 20.50 -5.05
C VAL A 152 6.57 21.67 -4.07
N VAL A 153 7.58 21.77 -3.22
CA VAL A 153 7.76 22.90 -2.29
C VAL A 153 8.63 23.96 -2.95
N ARG A 154 8.14 25.20 -2.99
CA ARG A 154 8.90 26.36 -3.44
C ARG A 154 9.65 26.96 -2.26
N ASN A 155 10.97 26.90 -2.31
CA ASN A 155 11.84 27.52 -1.33
C ASN A 155 12.39 28.81 -1.92
N TYR A 156 11.96 29.94 -1.38
CA TYR A 156 12.38 31.26 -1.85
C TYR A 156 13.78 31.59 -1.32
N ILE A 157 14.72 31.78 -2.25
CA ILE A 157 16.09 32.26 -1.95
C ILE A 157 16.04 33.75 -1.61
N TRP A 158 15.25 34.51 -2.39
CA TRP A 158 14.90 35.89 -2.10
C TRP A 158 13.39 36.01 -2.17
N SER A 159 12.76 36.65 -1.19
CA SER A 159 11.31 36.85 -1.19
C SER A 159 10.93 38.16 -1.88
N MET A 160 11.78 39.18 -1.87
CA MET A 160 11.46 40.54 -2.33
C MET A 160 10.42 41.25 -1.46
N ASP A 161 10.30 40.85 -0.19
CA ASP A 161 9.17 41.17 0.68
C ASP A 161 9.51 42.15 1.81
N THR A 162 10.81 42.38 2.08
CA THR A 162 11.24 43.20 3.24
C THR A 162 12.19 44.34 2.87
N PRO A 163 12.11 45.51 3.55
CA PRO A 163 13.05 46.60 3.33
C PRO A 163 14.51 46.22 3.65
N GLU A 164 14.71 45.36 4.64
CA GLU A 164 16.02 44.86 5.05
C GLU A 164 16.69 44.05 3.94
N GLU A 165 15.92 43.20 3.26
CA GLU A 165 16.39 42.43 2.11
C GLU A 165 16.73 43.34 0.93
N LEU A 166 15.81 44.25 0.54
CA LEU A 166 16.03 45.19 -0.57
C LEU A 166 17.23 46.11 -0.32
N ALA A 167 17.51 46.49 0.93
CA ALA A 167 18.67 47.32 1.28
C ALA A 167 20.02 46.63 1.01
N THR A 168 20.03 45.31 0.80
CA THR A 168 21.24 44.56 0.43
C THR A 168 21.48 44.53 -1.09
N PHE A 169 20.49 44.95 -1.89
CA PHE A 169 20.58 44.90 -3.34
C PHE A 169 21.25 46.16 -3.90
N ASP A 170 21.97 45.97 -5.00
CA ASP A 170 22.66 47.04 -5.72
C ASP A 170 22.22 47.06 -7.19
N ASN A 171 22.30 48.20 -7.87
CA ASN A 171 21.89 48.32 -9.27
C ASN A 171 23.04 48.15 -10.26
N ASP A 172 24.24 47.74 -9.80
CA ASP A 172 25.46 47.59 -10.60
C ASP A 172 25.77 48.82 -11.47
N ASN A 173 25.55 50.02 -10.91
CA ASN A 173 25.74 51.32 -11.56
C ASN A 173 24.82 51.59 -12.78
N THR A 174 23.72 50.85 -12.95
CA THR A 174 22.75 51.09 -14.05
C THR A 174 21.78 52.24 -13.77
N GLY A 175 21.75 52.74 -12.53
CA GLY A 175 20.87 53.83 -12.09
C GLY A 175 19.41 53.41 -11.87
N ALA A 176 19.12 52.11 -11.85
CA ALA A 176 17.79 51.60 -11.51
C ALA A 176 17.44 51.87 -10.03
N ASN A 177 16.16 52.08 -9.75
CA ASN A 177 15.63 52.26 -8.39
C ASN A 177 14.74 51.08 -7.99
N PHE A 178 14.86 50.63 -6.75
CA PHE A 178 14.09 49.51 -6.18
C PHE A 178 13.22 50.01 -5.03
N GLU A 179 11.94 49.66 -5.05
CA GLU A 179 10.99 49.98 -3.98
C GLU A 179 10.04 48.81 -3.75
N LEU A 180 9.57 48.63 -2.51
CA LEU A 180 8.52 47.65 -2.23
C LEU A 180 7.19 48.14 -2.79
N SER A 181 6.36 47.20 -3.25
CA SER A 181 5.00 47.45 -3.71
C SER A 181 4.06 46.33 -3.28
N GLU A 182 2.88 46.71 -2.81
CA GLU A 182 1.78 45.80 -2.48
C GLU A 182 0.83 45.59 -3.69
N ASP A 183 1.10 46.25 -4.82
CA ASP A 183 0.16 46.28 -5.96
C ASP A 183 0.09 44.92 -6.70
N PHE A 184 1.20 44.19 -6.75
CA PHE A 184 1.33 42.93 -7.48
C PHE A 184 2.12 41.92 -6.66
N VAL A 185 1.41 41.00 -5.99
CA VAL A 185 1.98 40.02 -5.06
C VAL A 185 1.41 38.61 -5.34
N VAL A 186 2.29 37.63 -5.46
CA VAL A 186 2.11 36.18 -5.61
C VAL A 186 2.50 35.44 -4.33
N GLN A 187 3.46 35.94 -3.56
CA GLN A 187 3.87 35.36 -2.28
C GLN A 187 4.24 36.47 -1.26
N GLY A 188 4.14 36.18 0.03
CA GLY A 188 4.46 37.16 1.06
C GLY A 188 3.47 38.32 1.11
N THR A 189 3.96 39.52 1.41
CA THR A 189 3.15 40.75 1.59
C THR A 189 3.40 41.84 0.55
N ALA A 190 4.54 41.82 -0.13
CA ALA A 190 4.97 42.80 -1.11
C ALA A 190 5.90 42.16 -2.17
N SER A 191 6.08 42.86 -3.29
CA SER A 191 7.08 42.56 -4.31
C SER A 191 8.04 43.73 -4.51
N MET A 192 9.18 43.48 -5.16
CA MET A 192 10.12 44.53 -5.52
C MET A 192 9.74 45.14 -6.87
N LYS A 193 9.35 46.41 -6.87
CA LYS A 193 9.22 47.23 -8.07
C LYS A 193 10.60 47.72 -8.50
N VAL A 194 10.96 47.38 -9.73
CA VAL A 194 12.18 47.84 -10.39
C VAL A 194 11.82 48.95 -11.36
N THR A 195 12.36 50.15 -11.13
CA THR A 195 12.22 51.29 -12.04
C THR A 195 13.55 51.53 -12.78
N PRO A 196 13.62 51.22 -14.09
CA PRO A 196 14.80 51.51 -14.90
C PRO A 196 15.18 53.01 -14.93
N SER A 197 16.44 53.31 -15.20
CA SER A 197 16.91 54.70 -15.37
C SER A 197 16.43 55.35 -16.67
N GLY A 198 16.10 54.55 -17.69
CA GLY A 198 15.79 55.02 -19.04
C GLY A 198 17.02 55.43 -19.87
N GLU A 199 18.23 55.35 -19.31
CA GLU A 199 19.48 55.74 -19.98
C GLU A 199 20.45 54.57 -20.16
N ALA A 200 20.53 53.66 -19.17
CA ALA A 200 21.43 52.52 -19.25
C ALA A 200 20.97 51.51 -20.31
N PRO A 201 21.89 50.91 -21.08
CA PRO A 201 21.53 49.92 -22.10
C PRO A 201 20.96 48.62 -21.50
N GLU A 202 21.11 48.42 -20.20
CA GLU A 202 20.51 47.32 -19.44
C GLU A 202 20.16 47.81 -18.04
N THR A 203 19.08 47.26 -17.48
CA THR A 203 18.70 47.43 -16.08
C THR A 203 19.31 46.26 -15.31
N LYS A 204 19.96 46.51 -14.17
CA LYS A 204 20.56 45.43 -13.38
C LYS A 204 20.10 45.44 -11.93
N VAL A 205 20.08 44.25 -11.35
CA VAL A 205 19.87 43.99 -9.92
C VAL A 205 20.96 43.01 -9.46
N ALA A 206 21.77 43.41 -8.49
CA ALA A 206 22.82 42.60 -7.91
C ALA A 206 22.44 42.22 -6.47
N MET A 207 22.38 40.91 -6.19
CA MET A 207 21.79 40.37 -4.96
C MET A 207 22.78 39.41 -4.29
N PRO A 208 23.13 39.57 -3.00
CA PRO A 208 23.91 38.57 -2.29
C PRO A 208 23.09 37.30 -2.05
N ILE A 209 23.69 36.13 -2.22
CA ILE A 209 23.05 34.86 -1.84
C ILE A 209 23.07 34.76 -0.31
N PRO A 210 21.91 34.59 0.38
CA PRO A 210 21.88 34.40 1.82
C PRO A 210 22.69 33.17 2.25
N GLU A 211 23.39 33.27 3.38
CA GLU A 211 24.31 32.22 3.84
C GLU A 211 23.59 30.89 4.09
N ASP A 212 22.37 30.94 4.63
CA ASP A 212 21.48 29.81 4.90
C ASP A 212 20.91 29.17 3.63
N MET A 213 20.97 29.86 2.48
CA MET A 213 20.46 29.37 1.20
C MET A 213 21.56 28.72 0.34
N VAL A 214 22.83 28.79 0.73
CA VAL A 214 23.96 28.25 -0.06
C VAL A 214 23.85 26.74 -0.26
N GLU A 215 23.45 25.99 0.76
CA GLU A 215 23.29 24.53 0.65
C GLU A 215 22.14 24.16 -0.28
N LEU A 216 20.98 24.81 -0.11
CA LEU A 216 19.82 24.65 -0.98
C LEU A 216 20.14 24.98 -2.44
N TRP A 217 20.83 26.09 -2.68
CA TRP A 217 21.31 26.50 -3.99
C TRP A 217 22.22 25.45 -4.64
N SER A 218 23.22 24.95 -3.89
CA SER A 218 24.20 23.98 -4.42
C SER A 218 23.56 22.67 -4.91
N ARG A 219 22.37 22.34 -4.39
CA ARG A 219 21.59 21.15 -4.76
C ARG A 219 20.55 21.42 -5.86
N SER A 220 20.37 22.68 -6.25
CA SER A 220 19.36 23.10 -7.20
C SER A 220 19.94 23.21 -8.61
N ASN A 221 19.18 22.76 -9.61
CA ASN A 221 19.56 22.88 -11.02
C ASN A 221 18.96 24.12 -11.67
N LYS A 222 17.84 24.60 -11.13
CA LYS A 222 17.03 25.65 -11.72
C LYS A 222 16.58 26.63 -10.64
N ILE A 223 16.63 27.91 -10.95
CA ILE A 223 16.03 28.98 -10.14
C ILE A 223 14.95 29.66 -10.98
N THR A 224 13.78 29.87 -10.37
CA THR A 224 12.65 30.52 -11.04
C THR A 224 12.31 31.84 -10.36
N MET A 225 12.15 32.90 -11.15
CA MET A 225 11.75 34.23 -10.74
C MET A 225 10.28 34.47 -11.11
N ASN A 226 9.45 35.00 -10.20
CA ASN A 226 8.14 35.53 -10.60
C ASN A 226 8.31 36.98 -11.06
N LEU A 227 7.84 37.28 -12.27
CA LEU A 227 7.95 38.60 -12.90
C LEU A 227 6.58 39.08 -13.37
N TYR A 228 6.16 40.24 -12.89
CA TYR A 228 4.96 40.92 -13.37
C TYR A 228 5.32 42.10 -14.27
N ILE A 229 4.76 42.09 -15.49
CA ILE A 229 4.86 43.17 -16.47
C ILE A 229 3.53 43.94 -16.50
N PRO A 230 3.49 45.23 -16.11
CA PRO A 230 2.25 46.01 -16.08
C PRO A 230 1.60 46.20 -17.45
N GLU A 231 0.28 46.34 -17.45
CA GLU A 231 -0.48 46.76 -18.63
C GLU A 231 0.01 48.13 -19.14
N GLY A 232 0.15 48.26 -20.46
CA GLY A 232 0.64 49.48 -21.10
C GLY A 232 2.16 49.61 -21.20
N THR A 233 2.93 48.61 -20.74
CA THR A 233 4.38 48.52 -20.98
C THR A 233 4.68 48.51 -22.49
N LYS A 234 5.47 49.47 -22.96
CA LYS A 234 5.76 49.61 -24.41
C LYS A 234 6.91 48.74 -24.87
N LEU A 235 7.95 48.62 -24.05
CA LEU A 235 9.12 47.79 -24.32
C LEU A 235 9.22 46.71 -23.24
N ILE A 236 8.76 45.52 -23.56
CA ILE A 236 8.87 44.36 -22.68
C ILE A 236 10.34 43.89 -22.69
N PRO A 237 10.96 43.65 -21.52
CA PRO A 237 12.29 43.04 -21.48
C PRO A 237 12.28 41.66 -22.13
N THR A 238 13.23 41.42 -23.04
CA THR A 238 13.36 40.16 -23.78
C THR A 238 14.70 39.47 -23.54
N MET A 239 15.64 40.14 -22.88
CA MET A 239 16.85 39.52 -22.33
C MET A 239 16.74 39.42 -20.82
N PHE A 240 17.00 38.22 -20.30
CA PHE A 240 17.22 37.96 -18.88
C PHE A 240 18.53 37.20 -18.74
N PHE A 241 19.54 37.86 -18.17
CA PHE A 241 20.83 37.25 -17.86
C PHE A 241 21.02 37.14 -16.35
N PHE A 242 21.45 35.97 -15.89
CA PHE A 242 21.65 35.65 -14.48
C PHE A 242 23.10 35.20 -14.26
N GLY A 243 23.93 36.12 -13.78
CA GLY A 243 25.34 35.94 -13.51
C GLY A 243 25.67 35.75 -12.03
N MET A 244 26.86 35.24 -11.70
CA MET A 244 27.31 35.08 -10.33
C MET A 244 28.82 35.29 -10.18
N ALA A 245 29.21 35.87 -9.04
CA ALA A 245 30.59 36.03 -8.60
C ALA A 245 30.77 35.54 -7.15
N ASP A 246 31.98 35.06 -6.85
CA ASP A 246 32.47 34.80 -5.50
C ASP A 246 33.13 36.09 -4.97
N LEU A 247 32.81 36.46 -3.75
CA LEU A 247 33.25 37.66 -3.03
C LEU A 247 33.95 37.30 -1.71
N THR A 248 34.36 36.04 -1.52
CA THR A 248 34.94 35.56 -0.25
C THR A 248 36.27 36.23 0.07
N GLU A 249 37.14 36.39 -0.94
CA GLU A 249 38.41 37.11 -0.83
C GLU A 249 38.35 38.42 -1.63
N ASP A 250 38.39 38.30 -2.95
CA ASP A 250 38.24 39.37 -3.93
C ASP A 250 37.14 38.99 -4.96
N TRP A 251 36.67 39.95 -5.76
CA TRP A 251 35.68 39.67 -6.80
C TRP A 251 36.22 38.68 -7.83
N ALA A 252 35.58 37.51 -7.94
CA ALA A 252 35.92 36.49 -8.92
C ALA A 252 34.66 36.00 -9.64
N TRP A 253 34.65 36.07 -10.98
CA TRP A 253 33.53 35.58 -11.78
C TRP A 253 33.37 34.06 -11.68
N VAL A 254 32.16 33.58 -11.44
CA VAL A 254 31.85 32.14 -11.34
C VAL A 254 31.19 31.62 -12.62
N GLY A 255 30.17 32.32 -13.13
CA GLY A 255 29.41 31.89 -14.29
C GLY A 255 28.17 32.73 -14.54
N GLY A 256 27.49 32.49 -15.66
CA GLY A 256 26.20 33.13 -15.93
C GLY A 256 25.44 32.45 -17.05
N VAL A 257 24.12 32.61 -17.02
CA VAL A 257 23.17 31.92 -17.89
C VAL A 257 22.10 32.87 -18.38
N PHE A 258 21.53 32.59 -19.55
CA PHE A 258 20.38 33.34 -20.10
C PHE A 258 19.11 32.50 -19.94
N SER A 259 17.99 33.15 -19.63
CA SER A 259 16.68 32.51 -19.75
C SER A 259 16.22 32.51 -21.21
N ASN A 260 15.53 31.46 -21.62
CA ASN A 260 14.86 31.35 -22.92
C ASN A 260 13.35 31.60 -22.83
N ASP A 261 12.83 31.96 -21.65
CA ASP A 261 11.39 32.15 -21.44
C ASP A 261 10.88 33.41 -22.14
N GLU A 262 9.75 33.27 -22.84
CA GLU A 262 9.05 34.39 -23.47
C GLU A 262 8.18 35.13 -22.45
N VAL A 263 8.27 36.46 -22.46
CA VAL A 263 7.59 37.33 -21.48
C VAL A 263 6.43 38.08 -22.10
N LYS A 264 5.30 38.10 -21.39
CA LYS A 264 4.08 38.83 -21.75
C LYS A 264 3.67 39.80 -20.64
N ILE A 265 2.72 40.67 -20.96
CA ILE A 265 2.01 41.48 -19.97
C ILE A 265 1.31 40.55 -18.96
N GLY A 266 1.36 40.90 -17.68
CA GLY A 266 0.87 40.08 -16.57
C GLY A 266 1.99 39.31 -15.86
N TRP A 267 1.61 38.26 -15.13
CA TRP A 267 2.55 37.38 -14.43
C TRP A 267 3.25 36.40 -15.37
N ASN A 268 4.55 36.24 -15.15
CA ASN A 268 5.45 35.35 -15.85
C ASN A 268 6.33 34.63 -14.82
N GLN A 269 6.81 33.45 -15.20
CA GLN A 269 7.81 32.71 -14.44
C GLN A 269 9.05 32.57 -15.32
N ILE A 270 10.17 33.15 -14.89
CA ILE A 270 11.42 33.19 -15.65
C ILE A 270 12.41 32.26 -14.99
N SER A 271 12.84 31.25 -15.74
CA SER A 271 13.68 30.15 -15.30
C SER A 271 15.12 30.36 -15.72
N PHE A 272 16.03 30.04 -14.81
CA PHE A 272 17.48 30.04 -15.06
C PHE A 272 18.04 28.67 -14.69
N GLU A 273 18.46 27.91 -15.70
CA GLU A 273 19.19 26.65 -15.51
C GLU A 273 20.62 26.98 -15.12
N LEU A 274 21.04 26.60 -13.92
CA LEU A 274 22.35 26.95 -13.37
C LEU A 274 23.47 26.16 -14.05
N ALA A 275 24.50 26.86 -14.52
CA ALA A 275 25.72 26.23 -14.99
C ALA A 275 26.41 25.46 -13.86
N GLY A 276 27.17 24.39 -14.18
CA GLY A 276 27.85 23.57 -13.18
C GLY A 276 28.73 24.37 -12.21
N SER A 277 29.51 25.34 -12.70
CA SER A 277 30.32 26.22 -11.83
C SER A 277 29.48 27.05 -10.86
N MET A 278 28.23 27.36 -11.20
CA MET A 278 27.33 28.13 -10.33
C MET A 278 26.71 27.27 -9.21
N LYS A 279 26.91 25.95 -9.23
CA LYS A 279 26.43 25.00 -8.21
C LYS A 279 27.53 24.56 -7.24
N GLU A 280 28.80 24.66 -7.64
CA GLU A 280 29.98 24.27 -6.84
C GLU A 280 30.35 25.29 -5.74
N ILE A 281 29.35 25.93 -5.13
CA ILE A 281 29.51 26.92 -4.08
C ILE A 281 29.60 26.27 -2.69
N LYS A 282 30.28 26.92 -1.74
CA LYS A 282 30.62 26.34 -0.42
C LYS A 282 29.97 27.10 0.73
N PRO A 283 29.42 26.41 1.75
CA PRO A 283 28.98 27.06 2.98
C PRO A 283 30.11 27.90 3.61
N GLY A 284 29.77 29.09 4.11
CA GLY A 284 30.72 30.04 4.68
C GLY A 284 31.45 30.97 3.69
N ASN A 285 31.34 30.72 2.37
CA ASN A 285 31.78 31.65 1.34
C ASN A 285 30.68 32.71 1.05
N LYS A 286 31.06 33.82 0.41
CA LYS A 286 30.15 34.91 0.05
C LYS A 286 29.96 34.98 -1.45
N TYR A 287 28.73 34.89 -1.92
CA TYR A 287 28.40 34.93 -3.35
C TYR A 287 27.43 36.07 -3.66
N LYS A 288 27.54 36.63 -4.87
CA LYS A 288 26.61 37.65 -5.36
C LYS A 288 26.18 37.34 -6.77
N VAL A 289 24.88 37.46 -6.99
CA VAL A 289 24.22 37.29 -8.29
C VAL A 289 24.03 38.64 -8.95
N TYR A 290 24.12 38.65 -10.27
CA TYR A 290 23.96 39.82 -11.13
C TYR A 290 22.91 39.51 -12.18
N LEU A 291 21.72 40.05 -12.00
CA LEU A 291 20.62 39.92 -12.93
C LEU A 291 20.58 41.13 -13.86
N ALA A 292 20.48 40.90 -15.16
CA ALA A 292 20.39 41.96 -16.17
C ALA A 292 19.17 41.77 -17.07
N PHE A 293 18.50 42.89 -17.34
CA PHE A 293 17.32 43.01 -18.17
C PHE A 293 17.60 43.96 -19.33
N ALA A 294 17.23 43.58 -20.55
CA ALA A 294 17.30 44.46 -21.71
C ALA A 294 16.17 44.19 -22.70
N GLY A 295 15.78 45.25 -23.42
CA GLY A 295 14.99 45.13 -24.65
C GLY A 295 15.89 45.34 -25.88
N PHE A 296 15.41 44.93 -27.05
CA PHE A 296 16.14 45.10 -28.30
C PHE A 296 15.31 45.82 -29.36
N ASP A 297 15.98 46.59 -30.22
CA ASP A 297 15.37 47.10 -31.46
C ASP A 297 15.30 46.01 -32.55
N ALA A 298 14.73 46.36 -33.70
CA ALA A 298 14.62 45.46 -34.85
C ALA A 298 16.00 45.03 -35.39
N GLU A 299 17.04 45.82 -35.12
CA GLU A 299 18.44 45.60 -35.50
C GLU A 299 19.26 44.87 -34.42
N LYS A 300 18.62 44.43 -33.32
CA LYS A 300 19.21 43.73 -32.17
C LYS A 300 20.19 44.58 -31.34
N ASN A 301 20.09 45.91 -31.38
CA ASN A 301 20.77 46.77 -30.41
C ASN A 301 19.96 46.85 -29.13
N LYS A 302 20.65 46.91 -27.98
CA LYS A 302 20.01 47.11 -26.68
C LYS A 302 19.35 48.49 -26.64
N ILE A 303 18.10 48.53 -26.18
CA ILE A 303 17.38 49.78 -25.89
C ILE A 303 17.15 49.87 -24.38
N PRO A 304 17.39 51.04 -23.75
CA PRO A 304 17.04 51.26 -22.36
C PRO A 304 15.56 50.97 -22.08
N LEU A 305 15.31 50.17 -21.05
CA LEU A 305 13.97 49.99 -20.51
C LEU A 305 13.55 51.29 -19.80
N THR A 306 12.27 51.64 -19.87
CA THR A 306 11.76 52.87 -19.26
C THR A 306 10.61 52.63 -18.28
N GLU A 307 9.79 51.62 -18.53
CA GLU A 307 8.64 51.28 -17.70
C GLU A 307 9.04 50.37 -16.52
N PRO A 308 8.41 50.55 -15.35
CA PRO A 308 8.67 49.69 -14.20
C PRO A 308 8.10 48.29 -14.40
N PHE A 309 8.74 47.32 -13.76
CA PHE A 309 8.26 45.94 -13.65
C PHE A 309 8.46 45.44 -12.22
N TYR A 310 7.84 44.32 -11.86
CA TYR A 310 7.81 43.84 -10.48
C TYR A 310 8.35 42.42 -10.40
N ILE A 311 9.23 42.17 -9.44
CA ILE A 311 9.79 40.87 -9.16
C ILE A 311 9.27 40.41 -7.79
N ASP A 312 8.64 39.24 -7.76
CA ASP A 312 8.12 38.67 -6.52
C ASP A 312 8.75 37.31 -6.23
N GLY A 313 9.96 37.41 -5.71
CA GLY A 313 10.78 36.31 -5.25
C GLY A 313 11.45 35.49 -6.34
N PHE A 314 12.53 34.82 -5.91
CA PHE A 314 13.20 33.76 -6.66
C PHE A 314 13.17 32.51 -5.81
N TYR A 315 12.79 31.39 -6.39
CA TYR A 315 12.68 30.14 -5.67
C TYR A 315 13.30 28.99 -6.43
N VAL A 316 13.61 27.95 -5.67
CA VAL A 316 13.90 26.62 -6.18
C VAL A 316 12.77 25.69 -5.77
N GLU A 317 12.47 24.72 -6.62
CA GLU A 317 11.48 23.68 -6.34
C GLU A 317 12.20 22.45 -5.77
N THR A 318 11.79 22.03 -4.58
CA THR A 318 12.25 20.77 -3.96
C THR A 318 11.07 19.86 -3.73
N MET A 319 11.30 18.55 -3.78
CA MET A 319 10.28 17.58 -3.44
C MET A 319 10.23 17.37 -1.92
N LYS A 320 9.04 17.45 -1.33
CA LYS A 320 8.79 17.07 0.07
C LYS A 320 7.99 15.78 0.10
N VAL A 321 8.51 14.77 0.81
CA VAL A 321 7.74 13.57 1.18
C VAL A 321 6.68 14.00 2.20
N LEU A 322 5.41 13.79 1.85
CA LEU A 322 4.28 14.16 2.71
C LEU A 322 4.23 13.26 3.95
N THR A 323 4.28 13.83 5.15
CA THR A 323 4.07 13.10 6.41
C THR A 323 2.59 12.71 6.61
N PHE A 324 2.28 11.89 7.61
CA PHE A 324 0.89 11.64 8.04
C PHE A 324 0.15 12.95 8.32
N ASP A 325 0.78 13.87 9.05
CA ASP A 325 0.23 15.21 9.34
C ASP A 325 -0.06 16.02 8.08
N ASP A 326 0.83 15.99 7.11
CA ASP A 326 0.62 16.68 5.83
C ASP A 326 -0.58 16.06 5.09
N ARG A 327 -0.62 14.73 5.01
CA ARG A 327 -1.72 13.99 4.37
C ARG A 327 -3.07 14.25 5.03
N MET A 328 -3.11 14.33 6.37
CA MET A 328 -4.33 14.66 7.11
C MET A 328 -4.81 16.08 6.83
N LYS A 329 -3.91 17.06 6.73
CA LYS A 329 -4.25 18.45 6.35
C LYS A 329 -4.78 18.56 4.91
N MET A 330 -4.39 17.62 4.05
CA MET A 330 -4.82 17.55 2.65
C MET A 330 -6.08 16.70 2.44
N ALA A 331 -6.62 16.08 3.49
CA ALA A 331 -7.80 15.23 3.39
C ALA A 331 -9.01 16.01 2.86
N ASP A 332 -9.90 15.31 2.16
CA ASP A 332 -11.13 15.91 1.62
C ASP A 332 -11.93 16.58 2.76
N PRO A 333 -12.29 17.87 2.65
CA PRO A 333 -13.10 18.56 3.64
C PRO A 333 -14.42 17.83 3.98
N ALA A 334 -14.97 17.04 3.06
CA ALA A 334 -16.14 16.20 3.32
C ALA A 334 -15.84 15.04 4.28
N ILE A 335 -14.67 14.41 4.16
CA ILE A 335 -14.21 13.36 5.09
C ILE A 335 -13.95 13.96 6.47
N ILE A 336 -13.27 15.10 6.54
CA ILE A 336 -13.00 15.80 7.81
C ILE A 336 -14.33 16.10 8.53
N LYS A 337 -15.30 16.67 7.81
CA LYS A 337 -16.63 16.95 8.36
C LYS A 337 -17.35 15.66 8.81
N GLU A 338 -17.28 14.60 8.03
CA GLU A 338 -17.89 13.32 8.41
C GLU A 338 -17.30 12.77 9.71
N ILE A 339 -15.98 12.87 9.88
CA ILE A 339 -15.31 12.45 11.12
C ILE A 339 -15.74 13.32 12.30
N ASP A 340 -15.80 14.64 12.14
CA ASP A 340 -16.31 15.54 13.18
C ASP A 340 -17.75 15.18 13.58
N ASP A 341 -18.61 14.90 12.59
CA ASP A 341 -19.99 14.48 12.84
C ASP A 341 -20.03 13.13 13.59
N LEU A 342 -19.19 12.15 13.23
CA LEU A 342 -19.07 10.84 13.90
C LEU A 342 -18.60 10.97 15.35
N LEU A 343 -17.58 11.79 15.61
CA LEU A 343 -17.02 11.97 16.96
C LEU A 343 -18.01 12.61 17.92
N ASN A 344 -18.97 13.39 17.41
CA ASN A 344 -20.04 14.00 18.20
C ASN A 344 -21.23 13.06 18.47
N LEU A 345 -21.28 11.87 17.89
CA LEU A 345 -22.30 10.87 18.18
C LEU A 345 -22.06 10.21 19.55
N ASP A 346 -23.13 9.73 20.18
CA ASP A 346 -23.00 8.76 21.26
C ASP A 346 -22.47 7.41 20.73
N ASP A 347 -22.06 6.52 21.65
CA ASP A 347 -21.40 5.27 21.26
C ASP A 347 -22.30 4.39 20.40
N ASP A 348 -23.58 4.25 20.72
CA ASP A 348 -24.50 3.40 19.95
C ASP A 348 -24.68 3.92 18.51
N ALA A 349 -24.84 5.24 18.33
CA ALA A 349 -24.98 5.85 17.02
C ALA A 349 -23.67 5.85 16.22
N LEU A 350 -22.52 6.01 16.90
CA LEU A 350 -21.20 5.88 16.27
C LEU A 350 -20.99 4.47 15.72
N LEU A 351 -21.26 3.45 16.53
CA LEU A 351 -21.12 2.05 16.12
C LEU A 351 -22.05 1.71 14.96
N GLU A 352 -23.31 2.17 14.98
CA GLU A 352 -24.23 1.99 13.84
C GLU A 352 -23.68 2.64 12.55
N ALA A 353 -23.07 3.81 12.65
CA ALA A 353 -22.51 4.49 11.49
C ALA A 353 -21.31 3.74 10.89
N VAL A 354 -20.42 3.21 11.74
CA VAL A 354 -19.30 2.33 11.33
C VAL A 354 -19.83 1.06 10.67
N GLU A 355 -20.78 0.42 11.31
CA GLU A 355 -21.43 -0.80 10.84
C GLU A 355 -22.11 -0.59 9.47
N LYS A 356 -22.84 0.50 9.30
CA LYS A 356 -23.51 0.86 8.05
C LYS A 356 -22.54 1.09 6.90
N LYS A 357 -21.39 1.73 7.15
CA LYS A 357 -20.35 1.88 6.12
C LYS A 357 -19.76 0.54 5.71
N ALA A 358 -19.47 -0.33 6.67
CA ALA A 358 -18.97 -1.68 6.40
C ALA A 358 -19.98 -2.52 5.58
N PHE A 359 -21.29 -2.41 5.87
CA PHE A 359 -22.35 -3.08 5.09
C PHE A 359 -22.28 -2.77 3.61
N TYR A 360 -22.03 -1.51 3.25
CA TYR A 360 -22.03 -1.10 1.84
C TYR A 360 -20.92 -1.75 1.03
N TYR A 361 -19.87 -2.32 1.63
CA TYR A 361 -18.92 -3.17 0.93
C TYR A 361 -19.63 -4.37 0.28
N PHE A 362 -20.37 -5.13 1.09
CA PHE A 362 -21.09 -6.32 0.64
C PHE A 362 -22.26 -6.01 -0.30
N TRP A 363 -22.79 -4.79 -0.23
CA TRP A 363 -23.83 -4.37 -1.15
C TRP A 363 -23.28 -3.95 -2.52
N ASN A 364 -22.22 -3.13 -2.53
CA ASN A 364 -21.72 -2.42 -3.71
C ASN A 364 -20.55 -3.11 -4.41
N GLU A 365 -19.72 -3.88 -3.71
CA GLU A 365 -18.62 -4.67 -4.28
C GLU A 365 -19.05 -6.11 -4.64
N ALA A 366 -20.35 -6.36 -4.63
CA ALA A 366 -20.97 -7.59 -5.12
C ALA A 366 -21.39 -7.46 -6.59
N ASN A 367 -21.29 -8.55 -7.34
CA ASN A 367 -21.91 -8.66 -8.64
C ASN A 367 -23.40 -9.00 -8.43
N PRO A 368 -24.34 -8.10 -8.74
CA PRO A 368 -25.75 -8.31 -8.45
C PRO A 368 -26.38 -9.44 -9.29
N GLU A 369 -25.77 -9.82 -10.42
CA GLU A 369 -26.31 -10.86 -11.32
C GLU A 369 -26.04 -12.28 -10.82
N ASN A 370 -24.96 -12.47 -10.04
CA ASN A 370 -24.55 -13.80 -9.57
C ASN A 370 -24.30 -13.89 -8.05
N GLY A 371 -24.24 -12.76 -7.35
CA GLY A 371 -24.05 -12.69 -5.90
C GLY A 371 -22.61 -12.88 -5.40
N LEU A 372 -21.63 -13.04 -6.30
CA LEU A 372 -20.22 -13.09 -5.92
C LEU A 372 -19.76 -11.73 -5.39
N ILE A 373 -18.85 -11.73 -4.42
CA ILE A 373 -18.34 -10.54 -3.74
C ILE A 373 -16.84 -10.49 -3.90
N LYS A 374 -16.30 -9.33 -4.28
CA LYS A 374 -14.85 -9.13 -4.42
C LYS A 374 -14.13 -9.45 -3.12
N ASP A 375 -12.92 -9.97 -3.25
CA ASP A 375 -12.01 -10.12 -2.10
C ASP A 375 -11.63 -8.76 -1.49
N ARG A 376 -11.34 -7.79 -2.35
CA ARG A 376 -10.84 -6.46 -1.98
C ARG A 376 -11.27 -5.40 -3.00
N THR A 377 -11.11 -4.12 -2.69
CA THR A 377 -11.53 -3.01 -3.58
C THR A 377 -10.59 -2.73 -4.76
N ARG A 378 -9.41 -3.34 -4.81
CA ARG A 378 -8.48 -3.18 -5.93
C ARG A 378 -9.11 -3.58 -7.25
N LYS A 379 -8.66 -2.95 -8.33
CA LYS A 379 -9.12 -3.24 -9.69
C LYS A 379 -8.68 -4.66 -10.10
N ASP A 380 -9.52 -5.34 -10.88
CA ASP A 380 -9.23 -6.64 -11.51
C ASP A 380 -8.88 -7.78 -10.53
N VAL A 381 -9.35 -7.70 -9.28
CA VAL A 381 -9.25 -8.78 -8.29
C VAL A 381 -10.44 -9.75 -8.37
N PRO A 382 -10.23 -11.05 -8.07
CA PRO A 382 -11.29 -12.05 -8.07
C PRO A 382 -12.27 -11.85 -6.90
N ALA A 383 -13.36 -12.60 -6.95
CA ALA A 383 -14.24 -12.81 -5.80
C ALA A 383 -13.59 -13.75 -4.79
N SER A 384 -13.87 -13.54 -3.51
CA SER A 384 -13.54 -14.47 -2.42
C SER A 384 -14.81 -15.16 -1.94
N ILE A 385 -14.80 -16.50 -1.86
CA ILE A 385 -15.96 -17.22 -1.33
C ILE A 385 -16.16 -16.98 0.17
N ALA A 386 -15.09 -16.65 0.91
CA ALA A 386 -15.20 -16.24 2.30
C ALA A 386 -15.96 -14.91 2.39
N ALA A 387 -15.57 -13.91 1.60
CA ALA A 387 -16.29 -12.63 1.53
C ALA A 387 -17.78 -12.81 1.19
N VAL A 388 -18.14 -13.79 0.35
CA VAL A 388 -19.53 -14.17 0.10
C VAL A 388 -20.22 -14.70 1.37
N GLY A 389 -19.55 -15.54 2.17
CA GLY A 389 -20.06 -16.01 3.47
C GLY A 389 -20.35 -14.89 4.47
N PHE A 390 -19.40 -13.96 4.61
CA PHE A 390 -19.60 -12.74 5.40
C PHE A 390 -20.76 -11.91 4.84
N GLY A 391 -20.82 -11.70 3.53
CA GLY A 391 -21.89 -10.94 2.87
C GLY A 391 -23.28 -11.56 3.00
N LEU A 392 -23.41 -12.88 2.91
CA LEU A 392 -24.66 -13.60 3.17
C LEU A 392 -25.17 -13.31 4.60
N THR A 393 -24.26 -13.18 5.57
CA THR A 393 -24.61 -12.83 6.95
C THR A 393 -24.92 -11.33 7.09
N ALA A 394 -24.15 -10.46 6.43
CA ALA A 394 -24.33 -9.01 6.47
C ALA A 394 -25.63 -8.53 5.82
N ILE A 395 -26.17 -9.25 4.82
CA ILE A 395 -27.42 -8.86 4.16
C ILE A 395 -28.59 -8.76 5.15
N PRO A 396 -28.90 -9.79 5.97
CA PRO A 396 -29.90 -9.65 7.03
C PRO A 396 -29.62 -8.54 8.05
N VAL A 397 -28.36 -8.23 8.37
CA VAL A 397 -28.01 -7.07 9.22
C VAL A 397 -28.53 -5.78 8.59
N GLY A 398 -28.30 -5.57 7.30
CA GLY A 398 -28.81 -4.40 6.57
C GLY A 398 -30.34 -4.37 6.44
N ILE A 399 -31.02 -5.52 6.49
CA ILE A 399 -32.49 -5.59 6.54
C ILE A 399 -33.00 -5.14 7.90
N GLU A 400 -32.46 -5.68 8.99
CA GLU A 400 -32.90 -5.37 10.36
C GLU A 400 -32.63 -3.90 10.73
N ASN A 401 -31.52 -3.34 10.25
CA ASN A 401 -31.18 -1.93 10.42
C ASN A 401 -31.86 -1.00 9.37
N GLY A 402 -32.64 -1.55 8.43
CA GLY A 402 -33.41 -0.78 7.45
C GLY A 402 -32.59 -0.05 6.39
N TRP A 403 -31.35 -0.47 6.13
CA TRP A 403 -30.48 0.08 5.08
C TRP A 403 -30.85 -0.42 3.68
N ILE A 404 -31.45 -1.61 3.62
CA ILE A 404 -32.07 -2.20 2.43
C ILE A 404 -33.43 -2.79 2.79
N SER A 405 -34.31 -2.98 1.81
CA SER A 405 -35.57 -3.68 2.04
C SER A 405 -35.37 -5.18 2.19
N ARG A 406 -36.32 -5.85 2.86
CA ARG A 406 -36.31 -7.31 3.01
C ARG A 406 -36.39 -8.02 1.66
N GLU A 407 -37.14 -7.47 0.72
CA GLU A 407 -37.30 -7.98 -0.64
C GLU A 407 -35.98 -7.93 -1.41
N GLU A 408 -35.27 -6.78 -1.39
CA GLU A 408 -33.97 -6.63 -2.04
C GLU A 408 -32.93 -7.59 -1.45
N GLY A 409 -32.88 -7.70 -0.12
CA GLY A 409 -31.97 -8.62 0.56
C GLY A 409 -32.29 -10.09 0.26
N TYR A 410 -33.57 -10.47 0.26
CA TYR A 410 -34.00 -11.81 -0.11
C TYR A 410 -33.60 -12.18 -1.54
N GLU A 411 -33.84 -11.31 -2.51
CA GLU A 411 -33.49 -11.57 -3.92
C GLU A 411 -31.96 -11.67 -4.12
N ARG A 412 -31.17 -10.85 -3.43
CA ARG A 412 -29.70 -10.95 -3.45
C ARG A 412 -29.23 -12.29 -2.90
N VAL A 413 -29.72 -12.70 -1.74
CA VAL A 413 -29.36 -13.99 -1.11
C VAL A 413 -29.80 -15.15 -2.00
N LEU A 414 -31.04 -15.13 -2.50
CA LEU A 414 -31.56 -16.18 -3.37
C LEU A 414 -30.74 -16.33 -4.66
N THR A 415 -30.37 -15.21 -5.30
CA THR A 415 -29.53 -15.20 -6.50
C THR A 415 -28.17 -15.82 -6.20
N THR A 416 -27.53 -15.40 -5.10
CA THR A 416 -26.24 -15.94 -4.65
C THR A 416 -26.31 -17.46 -4.48
N LEU A 417 -27.26 -17.96 -3.68
CA LEU A 417 -27.37 -19.40 -3.41
C LEU A 417 -27.68 -20.21 -4.68
N LYS A 418 -28.50 -19.67 -5.61
CA LYS A 418 -28.74 -20.30 -6.91
C LYS A 418 -27.46 -20.42 -7.73
N THR A 419 -26.63 -19.38 -7.78
CA THR A 419 -25.35 -19.41 -8.52
C THR A 419 -24.47 -20.56 -8.04
N PHE A 420 -24.34 -20.76 -6.73
CA PHE A 420 -23.59 -21.88 -6.16
C PHE A 420 -24.28 -23.23 -6.40
N ALA A 421 -25.59 -23.33 -6.14
CA ALA A 421 -26.33 -24.60 -6.24
C ALA A 421 -26.47 -25.12 -7.68
N GLU A 422 -26.48 -24.23 -8.68
CA GLU A 422 -26.50 -24.55 -10.10
C GLU A 422 -25.11 -24.92 -10.66
N GLY A 423 -24.06 -24.88 -9.83
CA GLY A 423 -22.69 -25.24 -10.22
C GLY A 423 -22.00 -24.20 -11.08
N LYS A 424 -22.41 -22.92 -11.02
CA LYS A 424 -21.73 -21.82 -11.73
C LYS A 424 -20.46 -21.38 -11.02
N VAL A 425 -20.38 -21.58 -9.70
CA VAL A 425 -19.12 -21.43 -8.94
C VAL A 425 -18.39 -22.75 -8.95
N GLU A 426 -17.15 -22.73 -9.44
CA GLU A 426 -16.32 -23.91 -9.59
C GLU A 426 -15.95 -24.51 -8.23
N GLY A 427 -16.11 -25.82 -8.12
CA GLY A 427 -15.87 -26.55 -6.90
C GLY A 427 -15.83 -28.05 -7.14
N LYS A 428 -15.46 -28.81 -6.10
CA LYS A 428 -15.40 -30.27 -6.14
C LYS A 428 -15.76 -30.83 -4.78
N ASN A 429 -16.57 -31.90 -4.75
CA ASN A 429 -17.02 -32.55 -3.51
C ASN A 429 -17.69 -31.57 -2.52
N GLY A 430 -18.36 -30.53 -3.04
CA GLY A 430 -18.99 -29.48 -2.26
C GLY A 430 -18.04 -28.43 -1.67
N PHE A 431 -16.73 -28.54 -1.88
CA PHE A 431 -15.76 -27.48 -1.59
C PHE A 431 -15.61 -26.55 -2.78
N PHE A 432 -15.34 -25.27 -2.51
CA PHE A 432 -15.14 -24.25 -3.53
C PHE A 432 -13.72 -23.69 -3.47
N TYR A 433 -13.27 -23.14 -4.60
CA TYR A 433 -11.97 -22.49 -4.67
C TYR A 433 -11.99 -21.18 -3.89
N HIS A 434 -10.90 -20.88 -3.16
CA HIS A 434 -10.77 -19.66 -2.36
C HIS A 434 -11.14 -18.42 -3.18
N PHE A 435 -10.49 -18.28 -4.33
CA PHE A 435 -10.72 -17.20 -5.28
C PHE A 435 -11.35 -17.69 -6.57
N VAL A 436 -12.39 -16.99 -7.01
CA VAL A 436 -13.07 -17.26 -8.27
C VAL A 436 -13.25 -15.98 -9.09
N ASP A 437 -13.20 -16.11 -10.41
CA ASP A 437 -13.48 -15.00 -11.31
C ASP A 437 -14.87 -14.42 -11.05
N MET A 438 -14.93 -13.10 -10.91
CA MET A 438 -16.10 -12.35 -10.46
C MET A 438 -17.34 -12.54 -11.35
N ASN A 439 -17.14 -12.87 -12.63
CA ASN A 439 -18.22 -12.97 -13.61
C ASN A 439 -18.58 -14.42 -13.90
N THR A 440 -17.57 -15.27 -14.06
CA THR A 440 -17.72 -16.65 -14.53
C THR A 440 -17.77 -17.68 -13.42
N GLY A 441 -17.34 -17.34 -12.20
CA GLY A 441 -17.28 -18.26 -11.06
C GLY A 441 -16.20 -19.34 -11.18
N LYS A 442 -15.30 -19.25 -12.16
CA LYS A 442 -14.18 -20.20 -12.36
C LYS A 442 -13.03 -19.92 -11.41
N ARG A 443 -12.24 -20.94 -11.08
CA ARG A 443 -11.01 -20.80 -10.27
C ARG A 443 -10.10 -19.67 -10.77
N ALA A 444 -9.62 -18.83 -9.85
CA ALA A 444 -8.64 -17.79 -10.12
C ALA A 444 -7.29 -18.06 -9.39
N TRP A 445 -6.21 -17.46 -9.89
CA TRP A 445 -4.87 -17.44 -9.28
C TRP A 445 -4.30 -18.81 -8.82
N ASP A 446 -4.65 -19.90 -9.50
CA ASP A 446 -4.25 -21.26 -9.14
C ASP A 446 -4.48 -21.60 -7.65
N CYS A 447 -5.48 -20.96 -7.02
CA CYS A 447 -5.79 -21.13 -5.61
C CYS A 447 -6.32 -22.55 -5.32
N GLU A 448 -6.31 -22.95 -4.06
CA GLU A 448 -6.84 -24.22 -3.59
C GLU A 448 -8.37 -24.21 -3.47
N LEU A 449 -8.96 -25.40 -3.55
CA LEU A 449 -10.20 -25.65 -2.82
C LEU A 449 -9.87 -25.49 -1.34
N SER A 450 -10.40 -24.44 -0.74
CA SER A 450 -10.08 -24.08 0.64
C SER A 450 -11.15 -24.60 1.57
N SER A 451 -10.71 -25.36 2.58
CA SER A 451 -11.60 -25.92 3.59
C SER A 451 -12.13 -24.85 4.53
N ILE A 452 -11.31 -23.85 4.90
CA ILE A 452 -11.72 -22.75 5.77
C ILE A 452 -12.61 -21.74 5.05
N ASP A 453 -12.30 -21.38 3.80
CA ASP A 453 -13.14 -20.41 3.07
C ASP A 453 -14.49 -21.04 2.70
N THR A 454 -14.52 -22.34 2.43
CA THR A 454 -15.79 -23.08 2.33
C THR A 454 -16.53 -23.10 3.66
N ALA A 455 -15.85 -23.24 4.81
CA ALA A 455 -16.47 -23.18 6.12
C ALA A 455 -17.09 -21.80 6.41
N LEU A 456 -16.36 -20.71 6.11
CA LEU A 456 -16.85 -19.33 6.25
C LEU A 456 -18.06 -19.06 5.34
N LEU A 457 -18.01 -19.53 4.08
CA LEU A 457 -19.16 -19.52 3.18
C LEU A 457 -20.36 -20.26 3.79
N MET A 458 -20.14 -21.49 4.24
CA MET A 458 -21.19 -22.34 4.81
C MET A 458 -21.78 -21.76 6.10
N ALA A 459 -20.99 -21.03 6.89
CA ALA A 459 -21.49 -20.35 8.08
C ALA A 459 -22.54 -19.29 7.71
N GLY A 460 -22.25 -18.46 6.71
CA GLY A 460 -23.22 -17.51 6.14
C GLY A 460 -24.43 -18.19 5.50
N VAL A 461 -24.23 -19.29 4.77
CA VAL A 461 -25.30 -20.09 4.17
C VAL A 461 -26.26 -20.64 5.24
N LEU A 462 -25.73 -21.22 6.33
CA LEU A 462 -26.55 -21.73 7.43
C LEU A 462 -27.24 -20.61 8.21
N PHE A 463 -26.63 -19.45 8.34
CA PHE A 463 -27.29 -18.29 8.94
C PHE A 463 -28.51 -17.85 8.11
N VAL A 464 -28.36 -17.66 6.79
CA VAL A 464 -29.49 -17.25 5.94
C VAL A 464 -30.56 -18.33 5.79
N LYS A 465 -30.19 -19.61 5.94
CA LYS A 465 -31.16 -20.72 6.06
C LYS A 465 -32.14 -20.47 7.19
N GLU A 466 -31.64 -20.12 8.37
CA GLU A 466 -32.48 -19.87 9.55
C GLU A 466 -33.20 -18.51 9.50
N TYR A 467 -32.56 -17.48 8.93
CA TYR A 467 -33.17 -16.15 8.81
C TYR A 467 -34.35 -16.13 7.81
N PHE A 468 -34.21 -16.80 6.68
CA PHE A 468 -35.25 -16.93 5.65
C PHE A 468 -35.98 -18.29 5.69
N ALA A 469 -36.19 -18.84 6.88
CA ALA A 469 -36.94 -20.08 7.06
C ALA A 469 -38.32 -20.05 6.38
N GLY A 470 -38.75 -21.18 5.82
CA GLY A 470 -39.98 -21.37 5.07
C GLY A 470 -39.91 -20.96 3.59
N THR A 471 -38.73 -20.64 3.06
CA THR A 471 -38.56 -20.12 1.69
C THR A 471 -37.66 -21.00 0.81
N GLU A 472 -37.41 -20.60 -0.44
CA GLU A 472 -36.48 -21.29 -1.32
C GLU A 472 -35.02 -21.14 -0.87
N VAL A 473 -34.69 -20.03 -0.18
CA VAL A 473 -33.36 -19.80 0.41
C VAL A 473 -33.02 -20.91 1.40
N GLU A 474 -33.96 -21.30 2.27
CA GLU A 474 -33.77 -22.40 3.23
C GLU A 474 -33.37 -23.71 2.53
N LYS A 475 -34.07 -24.07 1.45
CA LYS A 475 -33.83 -25.33 0.72
C LYS A 475 -32.47 -25.33 0.02
N LEU A 476 -32.12 -24.24 -0.65
CA LEU A 476 -30.85 -24.13 -1.36
C LEU A 476 -29.68 -24.11 -0.38
N ALA A 477 -29.83 -23.41 0.74
CA ALA A 477 -28.82 -23.36 1.78
C ALA A 477 -28.60 -24.74 2.43
N ASP A 478 -29.68 -25.46 2.75
CA ASP A 478 -29.61 -26.84 3.25
C ASP A 478 -28.95 -27.78 2.23
N GLN A 479 -29.34 -27.67 0.95
CA GLN A 479 -28.72 -28.45 -0.13
C GLN A 479 -27.21 -28.20 -0.23
N LEU A 480 -26.78 -26.94 -0.24
CA LEU A 480 -25.36 -26.57 -0.36
C LEU A 480 -24.55 -27.16 0.81
N TYR A 481 -25.00 -26.98 2.04
CA TYR A 481 -24.30 -27.51 3.21
C TYR A 481 -24.24 -29.04 3.21
N ARG A 482 -25.33 -29.73 2.85
CA ARG A 482 -25.39 -31.20 2.76
C ARG A 482 -24.50 -31.76 1.63
N ASN A 483 -24.11 -30.94 0.65
CA ASN A 483 -23.24 -31.36 -0.43
C ASN A 483 -21.75 -31.31 -0.05
N VAL A 484 -21.36 -30.62 1.03
CA VAL A 484 -19.97 -30.54 1.47
C VAL A 484 -19.51 -31.87 2.05
N ASN A 485 -18.61 -32.54 1.33
CA ASN A 485 -18.11 -33.85 1.73
C ASN A 485 -16.90 -33.72 2.67
N TRP A 486 -17.14 -33.40 3.95
CA TRP A 486 -16.05 -33.19 4.91
C TRP A 486 -15.16 -34.42 5.12
N GLN A 487 -15.69 -35.63 4.95
CA GLN A 487 -14.91 -36.86 4.96
C GLN A 487 -13.86 -36.92 3.84
N TRP A 488 -14.13 -36.29 2.69
CA TRP A 488 -13.14 -36.18 1.61
C TRP A 488 -11.98 -35.24 1.97
N MET A 489 -12.22 -34.22 2.80
CA MET A 489 -11.17 -33.29 3.24
C MET A 489 -10.43 -33.79 4.50
N LEU A 490 -10.95 -34.83 5.16
CA LEU A 490 -10.32 -35.47 6.30
C LEU A 490 -9.14 -36.31 5.85
N THR A 491 -8.00 -36.14 6.52
CA THR A 491 -6.78 -36.89 6.22
C THR A 491 -6.65 -38.14 7.10
N ASP A 492 -5.72 -39.04 6.79
CA ASP A 492 -5.60 -40.35 7.44
C ASP A 492 -5.24 -40.27 8.94
N ASP A 493 -4.58 -39.19 9.35
CA ASP A 493 -4.30 -38.88 10.76
C ASP A 493 -5.55 -38.31 11.48
N GLY A 494 -6.66 -38.11 10.76
CA GLY A 494 -7.95 -37.62 11.23
C GLY A 494 -8.00 -36.13 11.55
N VAL A 495 -7.16 -35.30 10.93
CA VAL A 495 -7.34 -33.84 10.90
C VAL A 495 -7.75 -33.39 9.49
N LEU A 496 -8.35 -32.20 9.39
CA LEU A 496 -8.72 -31.63 8.09
C LEU A 496 -7.49 -31.11 7.33
N SER A 497 -7.40 -31.41 6.04
CA SER A 497 -6.46 -30.74 5.13
C SER A 497 -6.86 -29.27 4.98
N MET A 498 -5.88 -28.35 4.93
CA MET A 498 -6.18 -26.94 4.66
C MET A 498 -6.78 -26.73 3.27
N GLY A 499 -6.39 -27.53 2.29
CA GLY A 499 -7.02 -27.48 0.98
C GLY A 499 -6.58 -28.58 0.02
N TRP A 500 -7.00 -28.43 -1.23
CA TRP A 500 -6.69 -29.34 -2.34
C TRP A 500 -6.51 -28.55 -3.64
N LYS A 501 -5.55 -28.97 -4.47
CA LYS A 501 -5.32 -28.41 -5.81
C LYS A 501 -5.35 -29.53 -6.87
N PRO A 502 -5.90 -29.28 -8.07
CA PRO A 502 -5.89 -30.28 -9.14
C PRO A 502 -4.48 -30.63 -9.62
N GLU A 503 -3.52 -29.72 -9.47
CA GLU A 503 -2.12 -29.94 -9.87
C GLU A 503 -1.38 -30.91 -8.93
N GLY A 504 -1.75 -30.95 -7.65
CA GLY A 504 -0.93 -31.58 -6.60
C GLY A 504 -1.67 -32.45 -5.59
N GLY A 505 -3.00 -32.49 -5.63
CA GLY A 505 -3.79 -33.18 -4.61
C GLY A 505 -3.97 -32.33 -3.35
N PHE A 506 -4.09 -32.99 -2.19
CA PHE A 506 -4.22 -32.31 -0.91
C PHE A 506 -2.93 -31.57 -0.55
N LEU A 507 -3.07 -30.38 0.03
CA LEU A 507 -1.92 -29.61 0.52
C LEU A 507 -1.19 -30.38 1.63
N GLY A 508 0.05 -29.99 1.95
CA GLY A 508 0.77 -30.54 3.10
C GLY A 508 0.26 -29.99 4.44
N ALA A 509 -0.30 -28.78 4.43
CA ALA A 509 -0.74 -28.08 5.63
C ALA A 509 -2.09 -28.61 6.16
N ARG A 510 -2.23 -28.61 7.49
CA ARG A 510 -3.31 -29.27 8.24
C ARG A 510 -3.92 -28.30 9.26
N TRP A 511 -5.20 -28.47 9.55
CA TRP A 511 -5.85 -27.82 10.68
C TRP A 511 -5.64 -28.63 11.96
N ASP A 512 -4.38 -28.86 12.34
CA ASP A 512 -3.97 -29.72 13.47
C ASP A 512 -3.53 -28.92 14.71
N SER A 513 -3.60 -27.59 14.66
CA SER A 513 -3.36 -26.68 15.79
C SER A 513 -4.44 -25.61 15.87
N PHE A 514 -4.64 -25.05 17.07
CA PHE A 514 -5.62 -24.00 17.33
C PHE A 514 -5.39 -22.78 16.44
N ASN A 515 -6.45 -22.39 15.74
CA ASN A 515 -6.57 -21.22 14.88
C ASN A 515 -8.06 -21.04 14.46
N GLU A 516 -8.34 -20.25 13.43
CA GLU A 516 -9.70 -20.02 12.90
C GLU A 516 -10.40 -21.29 12.41
N GLY A 517 -9.61 -22.33 12.09
CA GLY A 517 -10.05 -23.63 11.60
C GLY A 517 -11.01 -24.38 12.53
N ILE A 518 -11.12 -23.98 13.80
CA ILE A 518 -12.10 -24.58 14.73
C ILE A 518 -13.55 -24.45 14.21
N LEU A 519 -13.86 -23.40 13.44
CA LEU A 519 -15.18 -23.26 12.81
C LEU A 519 -15.42 -24.37 11.78
N ALA A 520 -14.39 -24.72 10.98
CA ALA A 520 -14.48 -25.79 10.00
C ALA A 520 -14.74 -27.14 10.67
N TYR A 521 -14.15 -27.42 11.83
CA TYR A 521 -14.44 -28.65 12.59
C TYR A 521 -15.87 -28.70 13.12
N ILE A 522 -16.38 -27.59 13.66
CA ILE A 522 -17.77 -27.50 14.16
C ILE A 522 -18.75 -27.81 13.01
N LEU A 523 -18.53 -27.25 11.83
CA LEU A 523 -19.34 -27.54 10.65
C LEU A 523 -19.14 -28.99 10.17
N ALA A 524 -17.90 -29.46 10.07
CA ALA A 524 -17.60 -30.81 9.60
C ALA A 524 -18.23 -31.90 10.47
N ILE A 525 -18.22 -31.74 11.79
CA ILE A 525 -18.82 -32.69 12.74
C ILE A 525 -20.35 -32.58 12.74
N GLY A 526 -20.88 -31.37 12.52
CA GLY A 526 -22.31 -31.12 12.41
C GLY A 526 -22.94 -31.57 11.10
N SER A 527 -22.16 -31.92 10.08
CA SER A 527 -22.67 -32.30 8.76
C SER A 527 -23.62 -33.52 8.85
N PRO A 528 -24.84 -33.43 8.30
CA PRO A 528 -25.80 -34.54 8.36
C PRO A 528 -25.57 -35.62 7.29
N THR A 529 -24.65 -35.40 6.36
CA THR A 529 -24.42 -36.27 5.18
C THR A 529 -23.02 -36.83 5.14
N TYR A 530 -22.01 -36.00 5.42
CA TYR A 530 -20.61 -36.39 5.41
C TYR A 530 -19.88 -35.93 6.69
N PRO A 531 -20.36 -36.32 7.89
CA PRO A 531 -19.72 -35.91 9.13
C PRO A 531 -18.33 -36.52 9.26
N ILE A 532 -17.39 -35.74 9.79
CA ILE A 532 -16.14 -36.30 10.33
C ILE A 532 -16.36 -36.78 11.77
N PRO A 533 -15.55 -37.72 12.27
CA PRO A 533 -15.69 -38.22 13.64
C PRO A 533 -15.42 -37.11 14.68
N PRO A 534 -16.22 -36.99 15.77
CA PRO A 534 -16.03 -35.97 16.80
C PRO A 534 -14.63 -35.98 17.44
N GLU A 535 -13.99 -37.14 17.54
CA GLU A 535 -12.62 -37.28 18.03
C GLU A 535 -11.57 -36.51 17.20
N SER A 536 -11.91 -36.07 15.98
CA SER A 536 -11.05 -35.20 15.18
C SER A 536 -10.82 -33.84 15.88
N TRP A 537 -11.79 -33.37 16.66
CA TRP A 537 -11.65 -32.16 17.49
C TRP A 537 -10.58 -32.29 18.58
N ASP A 538 -10.41 -33.49 19.12
CA ASP A 538 -9.42 -33.80 20.16
C ASP A 538 -7.99 -33.86 19.59
N LYS A 539 -7.84 -33.91 18.26
CA LYS A 539 -6.54 -33.95 17.58
C LYS A 539 -5.95 -32.55 17.33
N ILE A 540 -6.75 -31.50 17.50
CA ILE A 540 -6.27 -30.12 17.41
C ILE A 540 -5.36 -29.85 18.62
N TYR A 541 -4.09 -29.61 18.36
CA TYR A 541 -3.14 -29.14 19.36
C TYR A 541 -3.53 -27.72 19.79
N ARG A 542 -3.64 -27.46 21.09
CA ARG A 542 -4.05 -26.17 21.64
C ARG A 542 -2.94 -25.65 22.56
N PRO A 543 -1.93 -24.95 22.01
CA PRO A 543 -0.88 -24.32 22.82
C PRO A 543 -1.50 -23.43 23.90
N VAL A 544 -0.93 -23.38 25.09
CA VAL A 544 -1.37 -22.48 26.16
C VAL A 544 -0.32 -21.40 26.40
N HIS A 545 -0.73 -20.14 26.32
CA HIS A 545 0.02 -18.98 26.79
C HIS A 545 -0.57 -18.53 28.11
N ASP A 546 0.16 -18.83 29.20
CA ASP A 546 -0.22 -18.51 30.58
C ASP A 546 -1.60 -19.05 30.98
N THR A 547 -2.68 -18.33 30.65
CA THR A 547 -4.06 -18.63 31.07
C THR A 547 -5.05 -18.88 29.94
N TYR A 548 -4.62 -18.80 28.67
CA TYR A 548 -5.49 -19.00 27.51
C TYR A 548 -4.81 -19.88 26.44
N ILE A 549 -5.61 -20.54 25.62
CA ILE A 549 -5.15 -21.22 24.41
C ILE A 549 -4.70 -20.15 23.41
N SER A 550 -3.45 -20.22 22.96
CA SER A 550 -2.89 -19.28 22.01
C SER A 550 -2.53 -19.88 20.66
N LEU A 551 -2.69 -19.06 19.62
CA LEU A 551 -1.93 -19.23 18.38
C LEU A 551 -0.52 -18.65 18.64
N PRO A 552 0.59 -19.36 18.36
CA PRO A 552 1.93 -18.87 18.64
C PRO A 552 2.28 -17.51 18.02
N GLN A 553 1.65 -17.17 16.88
CA GLN A 553 1.82 -15.88 16.21
C GLN A 553 1.01 -14.73 16.85
N GLU A 554 0.07 -15.05 17.75
CA GLU A 554 -0.78 -14.10 18.49
C GLU A 554 -1.59 -13.15 17.58
N THR A 555 -1.96 -13.64 16.40
CA THR A 555 -2.80 -12.94 15.41
C THR A 555 -4.27 -12.99 15.84
N LEU A 556 -4.96 -11.84 15.86
CA LEU A 556 -6.25 -11.75 16.57
C LEU A 556 -7.46 -12.35 15.83
N PHE A 557 -7.50 -12.36 14.50
CA PHE A 557 -8.67 -12.83 13.74
C PHE A 557 -9.06 -14.29 14.04
N VAL A 558 -8.09 -15.13 14.44
CA VAL A 558 -8.33 -16.55 14.73
C VAL A 558 -9.25 -16.77 15.92
N TYR A 559 -9.33 -15.79 16.82
CA TYR A 559 -10.24 -15.76 17.96
C TYR A 559 -11.60 -15.15 17.57
N GLN A 560 -11.64 -14.31 16.54
CA GLN A 560 -12.81 -13.54 16.13
C GLN A 560 -13.71 -14.34 15.21
N TYR A 561 -13.18 -14.90 14.11
CA TYR A 561 -13.99 -15.51 13.06
C TYR A 561 -14.93 -16.63 13.55
N PRO A 562 -14.49 -17.58 14.40
CA PRO A 562 -15.40 -18.58 14.94
C PRO A 562 -16.51 -17.98 15.82
N ASN A 563 -16.18 -16.93 16.59
CA ASN A 563 -17.10 -16.24 17.49
C ASN A 563 -18.10 -15.32 16.76
N ILE A 564 -17.90 -15.02 15.47
CA ILE A 564 -18.92 -14.34 14.66
C ILE A 564 -20.22 -15.14 14.64
N TRP A 565 -20.13 -16.43 14.33
CA TRP A 565 -21.29 -17.28 14.13
C TRP A 565 -21.63 -18.12 15.37
N VAL A 566 -20.63 -18.73 16.00
CA VAL A 566 -20.86 -19.59 17.16
C VAL A 566 -20.88 -18.76 18.43
N ASP A 567 -22.02 -18.75 19.12
CA ASP A 567 -22.13 -18.10 20.43
C ASP A 567 -21.49 -19.00 21.50
N PHE A 568 -20.21 -18.75 21.79
CA PHE A 568 -19.47 -19.47 22.82
C PHE A 568 -19.71 -18.94 24.23
N ARG A 569 -20.51 -17.88 24.41
CA ARG A 569 -20.77 -17.33 25.75
C ARG A 569 -21.41 -18.38 26.63
N ASN A 570 -20.91 -18.44 27.86
CA ASN A 570 -21.35 -19.36 28.90
C ASN A 570 -21.32 -20.84 28.45
N LYS A 571 -20.36 -21.22 27.59
CA LYS A 571 -20.16 -22.59 27.15
C LYS A 571 -18.70 -22.98 27.28
N GLU A 572 -18.46 -24.19 27.77
CA GLU A 572 -17.15 -24.82 27.71
C GLU A 572 -17.26 -26.20 27.09
N ASP A 573 -16.24 -26.60 26.34
CA ASP A 573 -15.99 -28.01 26.06
C ASP A 573 -14.99 -28.55 27.10
N LYS A 574 -14.38 -29.69 26.78
CA LYS A 574 -13.32 -30.28 27.59
C LYS A 574 -12.10 -29.37 27.74
N TYR A 575 -11.80 -28.52 26.75
CA TYR A 575 -10.56 -27.75 26.62
C TYR A 575 -10.68 -26.34 27.16
N ALA A 576 -11.72 -25.60 26.75
CA ALA A 576 -11.84 -24.18 27.04
C ALA A 576 -13.29 -23.67 26.98
N ASN A 577 -13.48 -22.52 27.62
CA ASN A 577 -14.49 -21.55 27.25
C ASN A 577 -13.89 -20.62 26.19
N TYR A 578 -14.27 -20.82 24.92
CA TYR A 578 -13.64 -20.10 23.79
C TYR A 578 -14.01 -18.61 23.72
N PHE A 579 -15.11 -18.18 24.35
CA PHE A 579 -15.44 -16.76 24.46
C PHE A 579 -14.48 -16.06 25.45
N ASN A 580 -14.32 -16.64 26.64
CA ASN A 580 -13.35 -16.14 27.62
C ASN A 580 -11.91 -16.24 27.07
N ASN A 581 -11.61 -17.27 26.27
CA ASN A 581 -10.32 -17.42 25.60
C ASN A 581 -10.03 -16.26 24.64
N ALA A 582 -11.02 -15.88 23.83
CA ALA A 582 -10.92 -14.72 22.95
C ALA A 582 -10.79 -13.42 23.75
N GLU A 583 -11.53 -13.25 24.85
CA GLU A 583 -11.39 -12.07 25.72
C GLU A 583 -9.97 -11.90 26.29
N VAL A 584 -9.37 -12.98 26.79
CA VAL A 584 -7.98 -12.94 27.29
C VAL A 584 -7.00 -12.60 26.15
N ALA A 585 -7.14 -13.24 24.99
CA ALA A 585 -6.29 -12.97 23.82
C ALA A 585 -6.41 -11.51 23.34
N THR A 586 -7.62 -10.96 23.30
CA THR A 586 -7.88 -9.56 22.96
C THR A 586 -7.21 -8.60 23.95
N ARG A 587 -7.35 -8.84 25.25
CA ARG A 587 -6.69 -8.02 26.29
C ARG A 587 -5.17 -8.10 26.21
N TYR A 588 -4.64 -9.29 25.90
CA TYR A 588 -3.20 -9.48 25.68
C TYR A 588 -2.72 -8.70 24.45
N ASN A 589 -3.47 -8.72 23.34
CA ASN A 589 -3.16 -7.94 22.13
C ASN A 589 -3.08 -6.44 22.43
N TRP A 590 -4.09 -5.89 23.13
CA TRP A 590 -4.08 -4.50 23.59
C TRP A 590 -2.91 -4.21 24.55
N LEU A 591 -2.65 -5.07 25.53
CA LEU A 591 -1.57 -4.87 26.49
C LEU A 591 -0.21 -4.85 25.80
N PHE A 592 0.00 -5.74 24.82
CA PHE A 592 1.22 -5.81 24.03
C PHE A 592 1.47 -4.49 23.28
N THR A 593 0.51 -4.01 22.49
CA THR A 593 0.65 -2.74 21.76
C THR A 593 0.80 -1.56 22.72
N PHE A 594 0.04 -1.54 23.82
CA PHE A 594 0.16 -0.51 24.85
C PHE A 594 1.59 -0.47 25.40
N MET A 595 2.17 -1.61 25.78
CA MET A 595 3.54 -1.67 26.32
C MET A 595 4.60 -1.22 25.30
N LYS A 596 4.32 -1.38 24.00
CA LYS A 596 5.20 -1.00 22.88
C LYS A 596 4.92 0.40 22.31
N ARG A 597 3.97 1.17 22.86
CA ARG A 597 3.57 2.49 22.33
C ARG A 597 4.66 3.57 22.33
N PHE A 598 5.76 3.34 23.04
CA PHE A 598 6.93 4.24 23.01
C PHE A 598 7.97 3.82 21.95
N ASP A 599 7.80 2.64 21.34
CA ASP A 599 8.68 2.08 20.32
C ASP A 599 8.12 2.31 18.89
N TYR A 600 6.81 2.56 18.76
CA TYR A 600 6.11 2.76 17.48
C TYR A 600 5.14 3.93 17.57
N GLU A 601 5.24 4.89 16.63
CA GLU A 601 4.41 6.09 16.57
C GLU A 601 2.93 5.77 16.35
N THR A 602 2.66 4.69 15.63
CA THR A 602 1.30 4.25 15.31
C THR A 602 0.52 3.83 16.56
N TYR A 603 1.19 3.19 17.53
CA TYR A 603 0.54 2.60 18.70
C TYR A 603 0.21 3.65 19.74
N ASP A 604 -0.95 3.50 20.38
CA ASP A 604 -1.40 4.38 21.46
C ASP A 604 -2.29 3.61 22.44
N VAL A 605 -2.76 4.27 23.50
CA VAL A 605 -3.71 3.69 24.46
C VAL A 605 -4.99 3.24 23.76
N ASP A 606 -5.45 4.07 22.82
CA ASP A 606 -6.68 3.89 22.04
C ASP A 606 -6.38 3.49 20.59
N ILE A 607 -5.16 3.04 20.27
CA ILE A 607 -4.80 2.59 18.93
C ILE A 607 -4.03 1.28 19.02
N TRP A 608 -4.77 0.20 18.78
CA TRP A 608 -4.34 -1.18 18.92
C TRP A 608 -5.09 -2.07 17.94
N GLY A 609 -4.67 -3.33 17.83
CA GLY A 609 -5.25 -4.32 16.94
C GLY A 609 -4.21 -4.92 16.00
N LEU A 610 -3.44 -5.88 16.51
CA LEU A 610 -2.51 -6.66 15.69
C LEU A 610 -3.22 -7.90 15.16
N SER A 611 -3.43 -7.92 13.84
CA SER A 611 -4.01 -9.06 13.14
C SER A 611 -3.54 -9.07 11.68
N ALA A 612 -3.89 -10.11 10.93
CA ALA A 612 -3.51 -10.22 9.54
C ALA A 612 -4.11 -9.10 8.69
N CYS A 613 -3.27 -8.34 8.00
CA CYS A 613 -3.70 -7.26 7.11
C CYS A 613 -2.59 -6.96 6.08
N ASP A 614 -2.89 -6.09 5.13
CA ASP A 614 -1.85 -5.47 4.30
C ASP A 614 -1.02 -4.50 5.16
N GLY A 615 0.28 -4.42 4.88
CA GLY A 615 1.20 -3.48 5.50
C GLY A 615 2.21 -2.91 4.50
N PRO A 616 3.19 -2.11 4.98
CA PRO A 616 4.16 -1.43 4.12
C PRO A 616 4.95 -2.36 3.21
N ASN A 617 5.18 -3.61 3.64
CA ASN A 617 5.92 -4.64 2.90
C ASN A 617 5.00 -5.73 2.32
N GLY A 618 3.72 -5.39 2.09
CA GLY A 618 2.68 -6.32 1.67
C GLY A 618 1.99 -7.03 2.83
N TYR A 619 1.25 -8.09 2.51
CA TYR A 619 0.46 -8.85 3.47
C TYR A 619 1.31 -9.57 4.51
N LYS A 620 0.92 -9.45 5.78
CA LYS A 620 1.51 -10.23 6.88
C LYS A 620 0.43 -10.58 7.90
N ALA A 621 0.54 -11.78 8.47
CA ALA A 621 -0.28 -12.19 9.61
C ALA A 621 0.25 -11.58 10.91
N TYR A 622 0.12 -10.26 11.10
CA TYR A 622 0.62 -9.58 12.30
C TYR A 622 0.01 -10.14 13.58
N GLY A 623 0.72 -10.03 14.70
CA GLY A 623 0.23 -10.47 15.99
C GLY A 623 1.07 -10.00 17.17
N ALA A 624 0.55 -10.17 18.38
CA ALA A 624 1.13 -9.68 19.63
C ALA A 624 2.32 -10.52 20.13
N SER A 625 3.30 -10.70 19.25
CA SER A 625 4.54 -11.44 19.48
C SER A 625 5.71 -10.63 18.93
N GLU A 626 6.83 -10.58 19.66
CA GLU A 626 7.97 -9.68 19.40
C GLU A 626 8.49 -9.70 17.95
N ASP A 627 8.50 -10.87 17.29
CA ASP A 627 9.01 -11.00 15.91
C ASP A 627 7.91 -10.82 14.85
N ASN A 628 6.66 -10.58 15.26
CA ASN A 628 5.48 -10.63 14.39
C ASN A 628 4.70 -9.30 14.30
N HIS A 629 5.38 -8.17 14.49
CA HIS A 629 4.81 -6.82 14.32
C HIS A 629 5.85 -5.83 13.80
N ASP A 630 5.42 -4.69 13.26
CA ASP A 630 6.28 -3.62 12.72
C ASP A 630 5.71 -2.21 12.89
N GLY A 631 4.73 -2.03 13.79
CA GLY A 631 3.98 -0.78 13.94
C GLY A 631 2.64 -0.78 13.18
N THR A 632 2.42 -1.72 12.25
CA THR A 632 1.16 -1.77 11.50
C THR A 632 -0.02 -2.16 12.40
N ILE A 633 -1.10 -1.39 12.31
CA ILE A 633 -2.39 -1.66 12.97
C ILE A 633 -3.42 -2.06 11.93
N ALA A 634 -4.19 -3.10 12.24
CA ALA A 634 -5.37 -3.52 11.50
C ALA A 634 -6.63 -3.02 12.24
N PRO A 635 -7.28 -1.93 11.78
CA PRO A 635 -8.43 -1.35 12.50
C PRO A 635 -9.53 -2.36 12.81
N TYR A 636 -9.81 -3.30 11.89
CA TYR A 636 -10.84 -4.31 12.10
C TYR A 636 -10.59 -5.15 13.36
N ALA A 637 -9.33 -5.40 13.73
CA ALA A 637 -8.99 -6.29 14.84
C ALA A 637 -9.45 -5.72 16.19
N SER A 638 -9.26 -4.43 16.44
CA SER A 638 -9.76 -3.80 17.66
C SER A 638 -11.28 -3.61 17.63
N ILE A 639 -11.85 -3.27 16.48
CA ILE A 639 -13.30 -3.04 16.32
C ILE A 639 -14.09 -4.34 16.47
N ALA A 640 -13.70 -5.41 15.77
CA ALA A 640 -14.38 -6.70 15.82
C ALA A 640 -14.21 -7.42 17.16
N SER A 641 -13.32 -6.94 18.03
CA SER A 641 -13.19 -7.43 19.41
C SER A 641 -14.26 -6.88 20.36
N ILE A 642 -15.21 -6.06 19.89
CA ILE A 642 -16.17 -5.34 20.72
C ILE A 642 -16.99 -6.23 21.65
N VAL A 643 -17.32 -7.47 21.24
CA VAL A 643 -18.10 -8.38 22.08
C VAL A 643 -17.31 -8.87 23.28
N PHE A 644 -15.98 -8.90 23.19
CA PHE A 644 -15.08 -9.35 24.25
C PHE A 644 -14.65 -8.19 25.15
N THR A 645 -14.32 -7.05 24.54
CA THR A 645 -13.80 -5.87 25.26
C THR A 645 -14.48 -4.58 24.78
N PRO A 646 -15.77 -4.35 25.09
CA PRO A 646 -16.53 -3.21 24.58
C PRO A 646 -15.84 -1.87 24.81
N ASP A 647 -15.38 -1.63 26.04
CA ASP A 647 -14.73 -0.39 26.43
C ASP A 647 -13.46 -0.12 25.59
N LEU A 648 -12.61 -1.13 25.39
CA LEU A 648 -11.36 -1.00 24.62
C LEU A 648 -11.63 -0.81 23.12
N SER A 649 -12.64 -1.47 22.58
CA SER A 649 -13.01 -1.39 21.17
C SER A 649 -13.68 -0.07 20.82
N ILE A 650 -14.58 0.42 21.67
CA ILE A 650 -15.22 1.74 21.49
C ILE A 650 -14.18 2.86 21.60
N SER A 651 -13.30 2.78 22.61
CA SER A 651 -12.15 3.68 22.70
C SER A 651 -11.29 3.63 21.45
N ALA A 652 -11.03 2.44 20.89
CA ALA A 652 -10.25 2.30 19.67
C ALA A 652 -10.88 2.98 18.46
N VAL A 653 -12.20 2.81 18.25
CA VAL A 653 -12.93 3.50 17.17
C VAL A 653 -12.75 5.01 17.28
N ARG A 654 -12.96 5.57 18.48
CA ARG A 654 -12.84 7.02 18.71
C ARG A 654 -11.40 7.50 18.56
N GLY A 655 -10.44 6.85 19.20
CA GLY A 655 -9.02 7.22 19.15
C GLY A 655 -8.44 7.17 17.73
N MET A 656 -8.81 6.15 16.95
CA MET A 656 -8.41 6.06 15.54
C MET A 656 -9.02 7.19 14.68
N LEU A 657 -10.31 7.50 14.86
CA LEU A 657 -10.97 8.61 14.17
C LEU A 657 -10.38 9.97 14.56
N GLU A 658 -10.14 10.20 15.84
CA GLU A 658 -9.58 11.46 16.36
C GLU A 658 -8.14 11.70 15.86
N LYS A 659 -7.29 10.67 15.89
CA LYS A 659 -5.86 10.84 15.59
C LYS A 659 -5.55 10.74 14.10
N TYR A 660 -6.18 9.81 13.38
CA TYR A 660 -5.83 9.49 11.99
C TYR A 660 -7.02 9.45 11.03
N GLY A 661 -8.24 9.70 11.52
CA GLY A 661 -9.48 9.61 10.77
C GLY A 661 -9.40 10.16 9.35
N PRO A 662 -8.85 11.37 9.10
CA PRO A 662 -8.86 11.98 7.77
C PRO A 662 -8.20 11.15 6.66
N ILE A 663 -7.34 10.18 7.01
CA ILE A 663 -6.61 9.34 6.05
C ILE A 663 -6.91 7.85 6.19
N ILE A 664 -7.44 7.38 7.33
CA ILE A 664 -7.78 5.96 7.54
C ILE A 664 -9.29 5.68 7.45
N TRP A 665 -10.13 6.71 7.38
CA TRP A 665 -11.57 6.58 7.18
C TRP A 665 -11.95 6.88 5.72
N GLY A 666 -12.75 6.01 5.11
CA GLY A 666 -13.10 6.12 3.69
C GLY A 666 -14.43 5.47 3.31
N LYS A 667 -14.47 4.96 2.07
CA LYS A 667 -15.71 4.52 1.39
C LYS A 667 -16.49 3.46 2.17
N TYR A 668 -15.80 2.52 2.81
CA TYR A 668 -16.40 1.40 3.55
C TYR A 668 -16.02 1.38 5.04
N GLY A 669 -15.69 2.56 5.59
CA GLY A 669 -15.28 2.72 6.98
C GLY A 669 -13.77 2.78 7.09
N PHE A 670 -13.18 2.03 8.01
CA PHE A 670 -11.73 2.00 8.19
C PHE A 670 -11.03 1.19 7.11
N VAL A 671 -9.83 1.62 6.72
CA VAL A 671 -8.91 0.89 5.83
C VAL A 671 -8.47 -0.46 6.43
N SER A 672 -7.94 -1.38 5.61
CA SER A 672 -7.45 -2.69 6.09
C SER A 672 -6.28 -2.58 7.06
N GLY A 673 -5.37 -1.62 6.86
CA GLY A 673 -4.23 -1.40 7.75
C GLY A 673 -3.56 -0.03 7.56
N PHE A 674 -2.82 0.41 8.58
CA PHE A 674 -2.01 1.63 8.51
C PHE A 674 -0.78 1.54 9.43
N ASN A 675 0.27 2.29 9.09
CA ASN A 675 1.53 2.36 9.82
C ASN A 675 2.10 3.79 9.69
N ALA A 676 2.05 4.56 10.77
CA ALA A 676 2.54 5.93 10.84
C ALA A 676 4.06 6.00 10.70
N ASP A 677 4.80 5.06 11.31
CA ASP A 677 6.26 4.98 11.26
C ASP A 677 6.77 4.79 9.81
N ALA A 678 6.03 4.04 9.00
CA ALA A 678 6.31 3.82 7.59
C ALA A 678 5.61 4.81 6.64
N ASN A 679 4.88 5.79 7.18
CA ASN A 679 4.02 6.71 6.41
C ASN A 679 3.10 5.98 5.41
N TRP A 680 2.57 4.82 5.80
CA TRP A 680 1.79 3.93 4.96
C TRP A 680 0.35 3.79 5.43
N VAL A 681 -0.60 3.77 4.49
CA VAL A 681 -2.01 3.50 4.72
C VAL A 681 -2.50 2.65 3.56
N SER A 682 -3.22 1.57 3.84
CA SER A 682 -3.87 0.76 2.80
C SER A 682 -4.82 1.63 1.96
N ASP A 683 -4.73 1.51 0.64
CA ASP A 683 -5.69 2.08 -0.31
C ASP A 683 -6.86 1.12 -0.62
N GLU A 684 -6.86 -0.05 0.03
CA GLU A 684 -7.83 -1.11 -0.16
C GLU A 684 -8.66 -1.41 1.09
N PHE A 685 -9.91 -1.83 0.86
CA PHE A 685 -10.77 -2.49 1.84
C PHE A 685 -10.86 -3.96 1.48
N VAL A 686 -10.74 -4.84 2.47
CA VAL A 686 -10.77 -6.29 2.31
C VAL A 686 -12.07 -6.85 2.89
N GLY A 687 -12.73 -7.74 2.16
CA GLY A 687 -14.07 -8.25 2.47
C GLY A 687 -14.17 -9.00 3.80
N ILE A 688 -13.14 -9.74 4.20
CA ILE A 688 -13.14 -10.45 5.49
C ILE A 688 -12.91 -9.49 6.68
N ASP A 689 -12.08 -8.46 6.51
CA ASP A 689 -11.83 -7.42 7.54
C ASP A 689 -13.09 -6.61 7.83
N VAL A 690 -13.73 -6.07 6.78
CA VAL A 690 -14.98 -5.30 6.92
C VAL A 690 -16.14 -6.19 7.34
N GLY A 691 -16.08 -7.48 7.00
CA GLY A 691 -17.03 -8.49 7.44
C GLY A 691 -16.98 -8.75 8.93
N ASP A 692 -15.77 -8.87 9.48
CA ASP A 692 -15.60 -9.05 10.91
C ASP A 692 -16.12 -7.83 11.69
N ILE A 693 -15.84 -6.61 11.21
CA ILE A 693 -16.39 -5.36 11.77
C ILE A 693 -17.91 -5.43 11.86
N ILE A 694 -18.62 -5.56 10.74
CA ILE A 694 -20.09 -5.49 10.74
C ILE A 694 -20.72 -6.58 11.60
N LEU A 695 -20.26 -7.82 11.48
CA LEU A 695 -20.93 -8.94 12.12
C LEU A 695 -20.70 -8.96 13.64
N MET A 696 -19.50 -8.56 14.10
CA MET A 696 -19.22 -8.48 15.53
C MET A 696 -19.87 -7.25 16.19
N LEU A 697 -19.96 -6.12 15.48
CA LEU A 697 -20.75 -4.96 15.92
C LEU A 697 -22.24 -5.33 16.07
N GLU A 698 -22.85 -5.99 15.09
CA GLU A 698 -24.26 -6.40 15.19
C GLU A 698 -24.47 -7.43 16.32
N ASN A 699 -23.55 -8.37 16.53
CA ASN A 699 -23.63 -9.29 17.66
C ASN A 699 -23.56 -8.57 19.01
N TYR A 700 -22.73 -7.54 19.14
CA TYR A 700 -22.68 -6.69 20.33
C TYR A 700 -24.00 -5.94 20.54
N ARG A 701 -24.55 -5.33 19.49
CA ARG A 701 -25.77 -4.50 19.56
C ARG A 701 -27.04 -5.32 19.81
N SER A 702 -27.19 -6.47 19.15
CA SER A 702 -28.46 -7.23 19.16
C SER A 702 -28.30 -8.74 19.33
N GLY A 703 -27.11 -9.29 19.09
CA GLY A 703 -26.86 -10.73 19.04
C GLY A 703 -27.52 -11.42 17.85
N LEU A 704 -27.81 -10.70 16.76
CA LEU A 704 -28.57 -11.21 15.61
C LEU A 704 -27.94 -12.47 15.01
N ILE A 705 -26.63 -12.48 14.78
CA ILE A 705 -25.94 -13.59 14.13
C ILE A 705 -26.04 -14.83 15.02
N TRP A 706 -25.64 -14.70 16.29
CA TRP A 706 -25.76 -15.75 17.30
C TRP A 706 -27.19 -16.29 17.42
N LYS A 707 -28.20 -15.42 17.47
CA LYS A 707 -29.61 -15.79 17.62
C LYS A 707 -30.09 -16.70 16.50
N TYR A 708 -29.67 -16.50 15.26
CA TYR A 708 -30.11 -17.32 14.14
C TYR A 708 -29.19 -18.51 13.90
N PHE A 709 -27.86 -18.32 13.94
CA PHE A 709 -26.92 -19.40 13.71
C PHE A 709 -27.07 -20.54 14.72
N MET A 710 -27.26 -20.21 16.00
CA MET A 710 -27.39 -21.20 17.07
C MET A 710 -28.75 -21.92 17.11
N LYS A 711 -29.73 -21.52 16.29
CA LYS A 711 -30.98 -22.27 16.09
C LYS A 711 -30.80 -23.49 15.20
N ASN A 712 -29.77 -23.48 14.36
CA ASN A 712 -29.56 -24.53 13.37
C ASN A 712 -29.27 -25.87 14.05
N GLU A 713 -30.06 -26.89 13.75
CA GLU A 713 -29.94 -28.22 14.38
C GLU A 713 -28.58 -28.88 14.11
N TYR A 714 -27.93 -28.62 12.98
CA TYR A 714 -26.60 -29.17 12.68
C TYR A 714 -25.54 -28.62 13.64
N ILE A 715 -25.62 -27.33 13.95
CA ILE A 715 -24.72 -26.66 14.91
C ILE A 715 -24.97 -27.17 16.33
N GLN A 716 -26.23 -27.26 16.75
CA GLN A 716 -26.59 -27.79 18.07
C GLN A 716 -26.11 -29.24 18.26
N ASN A 717 -26.30 -30.08 17.24
CA ASN A 717 -25.83 -31.46 17.27
C ASN A 717 -24.31 -31.54 17.30
N SER A 718 -23.62 -30.67 16.56
CA SER A 718 -22.16 -30.59 16.57
C SER A 718 -21.61 -30.23 17.94
N LEU A 719 -22.08 -29.13 18.53
CA LEU A 719 -21.63 -28.69 19.85
C LEU A 719 -21.88 -29.76 20.93
N LYS A 720 -23.02 -30.44 20.86
CA LYS A 720 -23.31 -31.59 21.73
C LYS A 720 -22.32 -32.75 21.51
N ALA A 721 -22.00 -33.09 20.26
CA ALA A 721 -21.05 -34.15 19.93
C ALA A 721 -19.62 -33.81 20.38
N LEU A 722 -19.27 -32.52 20.34
CA LEU A 722 -18.02 -31.96 20.84
C LEU A 722 -17.96 -31.86 22.38
N GLY A 723 -19.06 -32.16 23.07
CA GLY A 723 -19.14 -32.16 24.52
C GLY A 723 -19.26 -30.77 25.15
N PHE A 724 -19.69 -29.76 24.39
CA PHE A 724 -19.99 -28.45 24.96
C PHE A 724 -21.14 -28.54 25.96
N VAL A 725 -20.98 -27.85 27.08
CA VAL A 725 -21.99 -27.70 28.13
C VAL A 725 -22.18 -26.23 28.48
N GLU A 726 -23.40 -25.86 28.87
CA GLU A 726 -23.65 -24.52 29.41
C GLU A 726 -22.98 -24.39 30.77
N LYS A 727 -22.04 -23.46 30.87
CA LYS A 727 -21.31 -23.16 32.10
C LYS A 727 -20.73 -21.75 32.04
N GLU A 728 -21.07 -20.97 33.05
CA GLU A 728 -20.48 -19.67 33.30
C GLU A 728 -19.20 -19.85 34.13
N THR A 729 -18.09 -19.32 33.63
CA THR A 729 -16.74 -19.49 34.20
C THR A 729 -15.96 -18.19 34.08
N ASP A 730 -14.96 -18.00 34.95
CA ASP A 730 -14.03 -16.87 34.93
C ASP A 730 -12.69 -17.21 34.25
N TYR A 731 -12.42 -18.49 34.00
CA TYR A 731 -11.24 -18.96 33.28
C TYR A 731 -11.51 -19.10 31.78
N ALA A 732 -10.45 -18.99 30.97
CA ALA A 732 -10.46 -19.32 29.55
C ALA A 732 -10.27 -20.82 29.30
N ILE A 733 -9.27 -21.42 29.95
CA ILE A 733 -8.96 -22.85 29.84
C ILE A 733 -9.52 -23.66 31.00
N THR A 734 -10.01 -24.86 30.70
CA THR A 734 -10.54 -25.70 31.78
C THR A 734 -9.41 -26.12 32.73
N PRO A 735 -9.69 -26.27 34.05
CA PRO A 735 -8.71 -26.79 35.00
C PRO A 735 -8.18 -28.18 34.64
N TRP A 736 -8.92 -28.95 33.85
CA TRP A 736 -8.45 -30.22 33.30
C TRP A 736 -7.40 -29.98 32.22
N TYR A 737 -7.69 -29.13 31.23
CA TYR A 737 -6.78 -28.95 30.10
C TYR A 737 -5.47 -28.28 30.50
N GLN A 738 -5.51 -27.30 31.40
CA GLN A 738 -4.30 -26.70 31.96
C GLN A 738 -3.34 -27.77 32.52
N LYS A 739 -3.86 -28.73 33.29
CA LYS A 739 -3.06 -29.83 33.87
C LYS A 739 -2.54 -30.79 32.81
N GLU A 740 -3.33 -31.08 31.78
CA GLU A 740 -2.86 -31.94 30.69
C GLU A 740 -1.78 -31.25 29.85
N PHE A 741 -1.91 -29.95 29.58
CA PHE A 741 -0.91 -29.18 28.88
C PHE A 741 0.41 -29.10 29.67
N GLU A 742 0.35 -28.86 30.99
CA GLU A 742 1.52 -28.92 31.87
C GLU A 742 2.22 -30.28 31.80
N LYS A 743 1.45 -31.39 31.80
CA LYS A 743 2.03 -32.74 31.64
C LYS A 743 2.72 -32.90 30.29
N LEU A 744 2.13 -32.40 29.20
CA LEU A 744 2.72 -32.46 27.86
C LEU A 744 4.05 -31.68 27.82
N MET A 745 4.09 -30.48 28.40
CA MET A 745 5.29 -29.65 28.44
C MET A 745 6.41 -30.23 29.32
N HIS A 746 6.06 -31.00 30.35
CA HIS A 746 7.01 -31.68 31.23
C HIS A 746 7.32 -33.12 30.83
N ALA A 747 6.68 -33.65 29.79
CA ALA A 747 6.96 -34.99 29.31
C ALA A 747 8.42 -35.04 28.79
N PRO A 748 9.23 -36.02 29.20
CA PRO A 748 10.56 -36.18 28.65
C PRO A 748 10.44 -36.37 27.14
N ALA A 749 11.19 -35.60 26.35
CA ALA A 749 11.21 -35.76 24.90
C ALA A 749 11.60 -37.21 24.57
N GLU A 750 10.63 -38.05 24.22
CA GLU A 750 10.86 -39.42 23.80
C GLU A 750 11.62 -39.38 22.47
N LYS A 751 12.95 -39.42 22.54
CA LYS A 751 13.80 -39.68 21.38
C LYS A 751 13.62 -41.14 20.99
N VAL A 752 12.62 -41.43 20.17
CA VAL A 752 12.48 -42.76 19.55
C VAL A 752 13.59 -42.91 18.50
N ALA A 753 14.65 -43.65 18.86
CA ALA A 753 15.69 -44.04 17.92
C ALA A 753 15.23 -45.27 17.13
N PHE A 754 15.02 -45.10 15.82
CA PHE A 754 14.80 -46.24 14.92
C PHE A 754 16.16 -46.91 14.63
N ALA A 755 16.42 -48.05 15.28
CA ALA A 755 17.54 -48.90 14.93
C ALA A 755 17.23 -49.62 13.60
N ILE A 756 17.76 -49.12 12.48
CA ILE A 756 17.71 -49.84 11.21
C ILE A 756 18.63 -51.07 11.35
N LYS A 757 18.08 -52.27 11.18
CA LYS A 757 18.85 -53.51 11.21
C LYS A 757 19.82 -53.51 10.01
N ALA A 758 21.12 -53.42 10.27
CA ALA A 758 22.13 -53.47 9.22
C ALA A 758 22.07 -54.82 8.48
N GLU A 759 21.87 -54.78 7.16
CA GLU A 759 21.83 -55.98 6.31
C GLU A 759 23.22 -56.60 6.07
N LYS A 760 24.28 -55.86 6.39
CA LYS A 760 25.67 -56.31 6.28
C LYS A 760 26.36 -56.20 7.64
N PRO A 761 27.22 -57.16 8.02
CA PRO A 761 28.05 -57.04 9.21
C PRO A 761 28.90 -55.76 9.14
N VAL A 762 28.92 -54.99 10.22
CA VAL A 762 29.82 -53.84 10.36
C VAL A 762 31.26 -54.37 10.28
N THR A 763 32.03 -53.87 9.32
CA THR A 763 33.46 -54.14 9.22
C THR A 763 34.17 -53.07 10.03
N ILE A 764 34.86 -53.47 11.09
CA ILE A 764 35.66 -52.58 11.92
C ILE A 764 37.02 -52.47 11.22
N ASP A 765 37.39 -51.26 10.79
CA ASP A 765 38.67 -50.93 10.15
C ASP A 765 39.66 -50.36 11.18
N GLY A 766 39.80 -51.06 12.31
CA GLY A 766 40.73 -50.72 13.37
C GLY A 766 41.20 -51.96 14.13
N ASP A 767 42.43 -51.91 14.63
CA ASP A 767 42.95 -52.94 15.52
C ASP A 767 42.29 -52.77 16.90
N LEU A 768 41.39 -53.69 17.25
CA LEU A 768 40.72 -53.71 18.56
C LEU A 768 41.68 -53.87 19.73
N ALA A 769 42.94 -54.25 19.50
CA ALA A 769 43.98 -54.27 20.53
C ALA A 769 44.43 -52.86 20.96
N GLU A 770 44.09 -51.80 20.21
CA GLU A 770 44.33 -50.41 20.62
C GLU A 770 43.31 -49.91 21.67
N TRP A 771 42.30 -50.71 22.01
CA TRP A 771 41.23 -50.38 22.97
C TRP A 771 41.38 -51.07 24.35
N GLU A 772 42.45 -51.82 24.62
CA GLU A 772 42.71 -52.43 25.95
C GLU A 772 43.27 -51.45 27.00
#